data_AF-A0A671YMW9-F1
#
_entry.id   AF-A0A671YMW9-F1
#
_cell.length_a   1.000
_cell.length_b   1.000
_cell.length_c   1.000
_cell.angle_alpha   90.00
_cell.angle_beta   90.00
_cell.angle_gamma   90.00
#
_symmetry.space_group_name_H-M   'P 1'
#
loop_
_entity.id
_entity.type
_entity.pdbx_description
1 polymer ?
#
loop_
_entity_poly.entity_id
_entity_poly.type
_entity_poly.pdbx_seq_one_letter_code
_entity_poly.pdbx_strand_id
1 'polypeptide(L)'
;MDSRPPNLPLLLLLLTSLLHLWQSASGQSSYIIDAVGLAILPGSTVQRGTPVTISCKVTVIHDNISNLTHTFQLKQDDYVIHSSTTTEDSFVYELNPARAADSGNYECRVTVKEKSRSSFSQKLDVTGLQTPILYLDNTSPYENDEFTANCSAPDEKGPLTFSFYQRSRTGAPQKIKQPASTGNWSETTLVLREVKDSFLYCDYEINLVSGARRSNRSSEIQVIVKALHIAPVMNVLPNSTVYEGEILEVVCRVINPLKNIEVFLTTDRRILKQAKVALSHQFTAQEGDSGELVCKAVWGSVQKETYQTITVRELFSKPRLTVNPIDIFEGDRLTLACSVPSYARDKIDINSMRFSIYRDNVKVTDQKTFITEAHPSKNGNYTCKVHVASLRQNFVKESQKVVVKAKVPVSKPVLSVVGGTLVLGKPFQLLCHSDSGTLPIMYTLFSPNRVVESMEVSHPGQQAIFNTSAVNKRSDVDTFLCHARNSPQGTTVTETGQLLRSTKIIEPVSKPVLSILPSMGDVSEGQDVTLVCSVRRGTLPIIFTWYHTETEGAILTFKTFEKMESSYKISNVRGNHQGQYYCVCTNPAKGTEKSATVTIRVKLAGWKKGLIAAFCILLILGLILVLAFTRRLLRFKRKTGELSVKSVSTKAERLSLTQAEVNMAANVTPGIMGKSVWSEHVSGSESDDQNSVTSPDKAEPQYTEVQIRQADPNKALVKKGTDTVYSEVRNSKQGAPVPADGGSVEYAQLNHDADHHGDHGYHGDHSTQDDHIDEIDSRVDNNTVTMENENMTQSQTVD
;
A
#
# COMPACT_ATOMS: atom_id res chain seq x y z
N MET A 1 -18.77 23.56 -116.99
CA MET A 1 -19.79 22.68 -116.38
C MET A 1 -19.33 22.37 -114.95
N ASP A 2 -19.43 23.25 -113.94
CA ASP A 2 -20.46 24.22 -113.49
C ASP A 2 -21.42 23.67 -112.43
N SER A 3 -21.26 24.15 -111.19
CA SER A 3 -22.35 24.35 -110.21
C SER A 3 -21.89 25.34 -109.12
N ARG A 4 -22.83 26.00 -108.43
CA ARG A 4 -22.63 27.11 -107.48
C ARG A 4 -23.39 26.82 -106.14
N PRO A 5 -23.53 27.73 -105.14
CA PRO A 5 -23.24 27.52 -103.70
C PRO A 5 -24.54 27.43 -102.82
N PRO A 6 -24.68 27.79 -101.49
CA PRO A 6 -23.74 28.31 -100.46
C PRO A 6 -23.95 27.91 -98.94
N ASN A 7 -23.13 28.52 -98.04
CA ASN A 7 -23.35 28.92 -96.61
C ASN A 7 -23.25 27.89 -95.44
N LEU A 8 -22.32 28.07 -94.47
CA LEU A 8 -22.36 28.88 -93.21
C LEU A 8 -23.42 28.39 -92.18
N PRO A 9 -23.08 27.89 -90.96
CA PRO A 9 -22.08 28.47 -90.04
C PRO A 9 -21.35 27.45 -89.09
N LEU A 10 -20.20 26.89 -89.47
CA LEU A 10 -19.35 26.10 -88.54
C LEU A 10 -17.88 26.58 -88.45
N LEU A 11 -17.44 27.43 -89.39
CA LEU A 11 -16.04 27.84 -89.54
C LEU A 11 -15.57 28.86 -88.49
N LEU A 12 -16.49 29.58 -87.84
CA LEU A 12 -16.15 30.69 -86.94
C LEU A 12 -15.49 30.23 -85.61
N LEU A 13 -15.70 28.96 -85.21
CA LEU A 13 -15.11 28.38 -83.99
C LEU A 13 -13.69 27.82 -84.20
N LEU A 14 -13.26 27.61 -85.44
CA LEU A 14 -11.90 27.15 -85.78
C LEU A 14 -10.92 28.31 -85.98
N LEU A 15 -11.40 29.49 -86.37
CA LEU A 15 -10.55 30.69 -86.51
C LEU A 15 -10.16 31.32 -85.17
N THR A 16 -10.97 31.16 -84.12
CA THR A 16 -10.63 31.69 -82.78
C THR A 16 -9.58 30.85 -82.04
N SER A 17 -9.42 29.56 -82.35
CA SER A 17 -8.36 28.74 -81.76
C SER A 17 -6.98 29.00 -82.37
N LEU A 18 -6.94 29.38 -83.65
CA LEU A 18 -5.68 29.71 -84.36
C LEU A 18 -5.20 31.16 -84.11
N LEU A 19 -6.07 32.09 -83.73
CA LEU A 19 -5.69 33.46 -83.39
C LEU A 19 -4.99 33.60 -82.03
N HIS A 20 -5.08 32.61 -81.14
CA HIS A 20 -4.29 32.57 -79.89
C HIS A 20 -2.85 32.05 -80.06
N LEU A 21 -2.46 31.59 -81.25
CA LEU A 21 -1.07 31.20 -81.56
C LEU A 21 -0.26 32.32 -82.24
N TRP A 22 -0.84 33.52 -82.39
CA TRP A 22 -0.22 34.64 -83.11
C TRP A 22 -0.14 35.96 -82.31
N GLN A 23 0.12 35.86 -81.01
CA GLN A 23 0.63 36.97 -80.20
C GLN A 23 1.63 36.48 -79.13
N SER A 24 2.92 36.46 -79.48
CA SER A 24 4.07 36.57 -78.56
C SER A 24 5.37 36.71 -79.35
N ALA A 25 5.48 37.80 -80.13
CA ALA A 25 6.75 38.20 -80.72
C ALA A 25 7.59 38.94 -79.67
N SER A 26 8.43 38.20 -78.93
CA SER A 26 9.49 38.76 -78.11
C SER A 26 10.79 37.99 -78.38
N GLY A 27 11.75 38.64 -79.03
CA GLY A 27 13.08 38.06 -79.24
C GLY A 27 13.72 37.71 -77.90
N GLN A 28 13.89 36.42 -77.64
CA GLN A 28 14.45 35.93 -76.38
C GLN A 28 15.95 36.14 -76.41
N SER A 29 16.42 37.27 -75.87
CA SER A 29 17.84 37.62 -75.84
C SER A 29 18.63 36.58 -75.04
N SER A 30 19.50 35.85 -75.74
CA SER A 30 20.25 34.75 -75.16
C SER A 30 21.47 35.28 -74.39
N TYR A 31 21.83 34.61 -73.30
CA TYR A 31 23.02 34.94 -72.51
C TYR A 31 23.59 33.72 -71.76
N ILE A 32 24.92 33.70 -71.61
CA ILE A 32 25.70 32.65 -70.95
C ILE A 32 26.78 33.30 -70.07
N ILE A 33 26.97 32.80 -68.84
CA ILE A 33 28.11 33.15 -67.99
C ILE A 33 29.29 32.28 -68.43
N ASP A 34 30.22 32.84 -69.20
CA ASP A 34 31.32 32.14 -69.85
C ASP A 34 32.46 31.77 -68.88
N ALA A 35 32.80 32.71 -68.00
CA ALA A 35 33.80 32.49 -66.95
C ALA A 35 33.49 33.32 -65.69
N VAL A 36 33.93 32.81 -64.54
CA VAL A 36 34.05 33.56 -63.29
C VAL A 36 35.48 33.36 -62.79
N GLY A 37 36.28 34.42 -62.85
CA GLY A 37 37.65 34.46 -62.33
C GLY A 37 37.66 35.01 -60.91
N LEU A 38 38.50 34.41 -60.07
CA LEU A 38 38.92 34.95 -58.78
C LEU A 38 40.42 35.24 -58.87
N ALA A 39 40.88 36.30 -58.22
CA ALA A 39 42.30 36.63 -58.10
C ALA A 39 42.57 37.22 -56.72
N ILE A 40 43.54 36.65 -56.00
CA ILE A 40 44.00 37.13 -54.70
C ILE A 40 45.38 37.77 -54.88
N LEU A 41 45.47 39.07 -54.64
CA LEU A 41 46.69 39.87 -54.78
C LEU A 41 47.17 40.35 -53.39
N PRO A 42 48.48 40.39 -53.11
CA PRO A 42 49.60 40.10 -54.02
C PRO A 42 49.90 38.61 -54.24
N GLY A 43 49.30 37.70 -53.47
CA GLY A 43 49.46 36.26 -53.65
C GLY A 43 48.68 35.44 -52.60
N SER A 44 48.75 34.12 -52.72
CA SER A 44 48.04 33.15 -51.85
C SER A 44 48.62 32.99 -50.44
N THR A 45 49.78 33.59 -50.16
CA THR A 45 50.39 33.58 -48.83
C THR A 45 50.99 34.95 -48.53
N VAL A 46 50.58 35.56 -47.42
CA VAL A 46 51.03 36.89 -47.00
C VAL A 46 51.40 36.90 -45.51
N GLN A 47 52.05 37.97 -45.05
CA GLN A 47 52.28 38.21 -43.63
C GLN A 47 51.09 38.96 -43.03
N ARG A 48 50.83 38.79 -41.73
CA ARG A 48 49.88 39.66 -41.00
C ARG A 48 50.24 41.13 -41.23
N GLY A 49 49.25 41.97 -41.49
CA GLY A 49 49.47 43.40 -41.78
C GLY A 49 49.58 43.75 -43.26
N THR A 50 49.85 42.79 -44.15
CA THR A 50 49.81 43.04 -45.59
C THR A 50 48.37 43.34 -46.03
N PRO A 51 48.10 44.40 -46.82
CA PRO A 51 46.80 44.58 -47.45
C PRO A 51 46.62 43.52 -48.54
N VAL A 52 45.49 42.82 -48.52
CA VAL A 52 45.13 41.81 -49.54
C VAL A 52 43.90 42.27 -50.30
N THR A 53 43.96 42.15 -51.61
CA THR A 53 42.87 42.53 -52.53
C THR A 53 42.34 41.27 -53.19
N ILE A 54 41.07 40.97 -52.96
CA ILE A 54 40.37 39.84 -53.56
C ILE A 54 39.49 40.39 -54.68
N SER A 55 39.90 40.17 -55.93
CA SER A 55 39.16 40.59 -57.12
C SER A 55 38.38 39.42 -57.70
N CYS A 56 37.08 39.61 -57.91
CA CYS A 56 36.26 38.69 -58.69
C CYS A 56 35.85 39.35 -60.00
N LYS A 57 35.97 38.63 -61.11
CA LYS A 57 35.61 39.11 -62.45
C LYS A 57 34.74 38.08 -63.16
N VAL A 58 33.66 38.53 -63.79
CA VAL A 58 32.79 37.71 -64.61
C VAL A 58 32.97 38.05 -66.08
N THR A 59 32.72 37.08 -66.96
CA THR A 59 32.59 37.30 -68.40
C THR A 59 31.24 36.74 -68.84
N VAL A 60 30.39 37.58 -69.42
CA VAL A 60 29.05 37.21 -69.89
C VAL A 60 28.96 37.45 -71.39
N ILE A 61 28.53 36.44 -72.14
CA ILE A 61 28.26 36.55 -73.58
C ILE A 61 26.75 36.71 -73.75
N HIS A 62 26.31 37.72 -74.53
CA HIS A 62 24.89 38.02 -74.69
C HIS A 62 24.54 38.64 -76.06
N ASP A 63 23.36 38.29 -76.58
CA ASP A 63 22.87 38.75 -77.89
C ASP A 63 22.16 40.10 -77.77
N ASN A 64 22.93 41.16 -77.47
CA ASN A 64 22.48 42.56 -77.39
C ASN A 64 21.55 42.92 -76.21
N ILE A 65 21.94 42.54 -74.97
CA ILE A 65 21.34 43.05 -73.72
C ILE A 65 22.25 44.17 -73.17
N SER A 66 21.77 45.40 -73.07
CA SER A 66 22.47 46.46 -72.32
C SER A 66 22.12 46.42 -70.83
N ASN A 67 23.06 46.86 -69.99
CA ASN A 67 22.92 46.99 -68.53
C ASN A 67 22.52 45.69 -67.81
N LEU A 68 23.28 44.61 -68.03
CA LEU A 68 23.21 43.42 -67.18
C LEU A 68 23.61 43.77 -65.73
N THR A 69 22.99 43.08 -64.77
CA THR A 69 23.27 43.26 -63.34
C THR A 69 23.79 41.96 -62.77
N HIS A 70 24.88 42.05 -62.03
CA HIS A 70 25.68 40.94 -61.54
C HIS A 70 25.65 40.97 -60.02
N THR A 71 25.13 39.91 -59.40
CA THR A 71 25.17 39.72 -57.95
C THR A 71 26.36 38.84 -57.62
N PHE A 72 27.39 39.45 -57.05
CA PHE A 72 28.60 38.80 -56.56
C PHE A 72 28.40 38.37 -55.10
N GLN A 73 28.75 37.13 -54.79
CA GLN A 73 28.83 36.58 -53.44
C GLN A 73 30.24 36.05 -53.22
N LEU A 74 31.00 36.69 -52.34
CA LEU A 74 32.30 36.20 -51.90
C LEU A 74 32.11 35.32 -50.67
N LYS A 75 32.53 34.06 -50.77
CA LYS A 75 32.59 33.13 -49.65
C LYS A 75 34.02 32.94 -49.15
N GLN A 76 34.15 32.69 -47.86
CA GLN A 76 35.35 32.15 -47.21
C GLN A 76 34.93 30.87 -46.48
N ASP A 77 35.55 29.73 -46.81
CA ASP A 77 35.25 28.41 -46.24
C ASP A 77 33.73 28.11 -46.22
N ASP A 78 33.10 28.23 -47.38
CA ASP A 78 31.65 28.11 -47.67
C ASP A 78 30.70 29.16 -47.05
N TYR A 79 31.15 29.99 -46.11
CA TYR A 79 30.36 31.09 -45.54
C TYR A 79 30.43 32.34 -46.42
N VAL A 80 29.27 32.93 -46.76
CA VAL A 80 29.21 34.22 -47.49
C VAL A 80 29.67 35.35 -46.56
N ILE A 81 30.85 35.91 -46.82
CA ILE A 81 31.42 37.03 -46.06
C ILE A 81 31.08 38.40 -46.65
N HIS A 82 30.75 38.45 -47.95
CA HIS A 82 30.32 39.66 -48.63
C HIS A 82 29.37 39.33 -49.79
N SER A 83 28.36 40.18 -50.00
CA SER A 83 27.46 40.10 -51.14
C SER A 83 27.20 41.51 -51.67
N SER A 84 27.35 41.70 -52.97
CA SER A 84 27.14 42.98 -53.64
C SER A 84 26.46 42.78 -55.00
N THR A 85 25.72 43.78 -55.46
CA THR A 85 25.05 43.77 -56.77
C THR A 85 25.47 45.01 -57.54
N THR A 86 26.07 44.84 -58.71
CA THR A 86 26.62 45.92 -59.54
C THR A 86 26.33 45.67 -61.03
N THR A 87 26.44 46.71 -61.85
CA THR A 87 26.43 46.63 -63.32
C THR A 87 27.84 46.49 -63.91
N GLU A 88 28.88 46.47 -63.07
CA GLU A 88 30.26 46.21 -63.49
C GLU A 88 30.55 44.70 -63.59
N ASP A 89 31.39 44.32 -64.56
CA ASP A 89 31.87 42.94 -64.74
C ASP A 89 32.87 42.48 -63.65
N SER A 90 33.16 43.31 -62.65
CA SER A 90 34.08 42.97 -61.58
C SER A 90 33.67 43.57 -60.23
N PHE A 91 34.14 42.91 -59.16
CA PHE A 91 34.01 43.33 -57.79
C PHE A 91 35.36 43.17 -57.08
N VAL A 92 35.65 44.05 -56.11
CA VAL A 92 36.89 44.05 -55.32
C VAL A 92 36.56 44.11 -53.83
N TYR A 93 37.13 43.19 -53.06
CA TYR A 93 37.07 43.15 -51.60
C TYR A 93 38.45 43.37 -51.01
N GLU A 94 38.58 44.31 -50.07
CA GLU A 94 39.85 44.67 -49.45
C GLU A 94 39.95 44.16 -48.01
N LEU A 95 41.02 43.43 -47.74
CA LEU A 95 41.45 43.00 -46.42
C LEU A 95 42.62 43.87 -45.99
N ASN A 96 42.30 45.05 -45.46
CA ASN A 96 43.30 46.04 -45.04
C ASN A 96 43.14 46.43 -43.57
N PRO A 97 43.99 45.94 -42.64
CA PRO A 97 45.06 44.95 -42.85
C PRO A 97 44.56 43.50 -42.76
N ALA A 98 45.20 42.57 -43.48
CA ALA A 98 44.92 41.15 -43.32
C ALA A 98 45.42 40.61 -41.96
N ARG A 99 44.66 39.68 -41.38
CA ARG A 99 44.91 39.00 -40.10
C ARG A 99 44.73 37.48 -40.24
N ALA A 100 45.17 36.70 -39.25
CA ALA A 100 45.12 35.24 -39.33
C ALA A 100 43.70 34.68 -39.58
N ALA A 101 42.66 35.35 -39.06
CA ALA A 101 41.25 35.03 -39.31
C ALA A 101 40.78 35.19 -40.77
N ASP A 102 41.53 35.92 -41.60
CA ASP A 102 41.28 36.02 -43.05
C ASP A 102 41.92 34.85 -43.83
N SER A 103 42.52 33.87 -43.15
CA SER A 103 43.00 32.66 -43.80
C SER A 103 41.82 31.74 -44.11
N GLY A 104 41.73 31.23 -45.33
CA GLY A 104 40.63 30.37 -45.75
C GLY A 104 40.63 30.10 -47.25
N ASN A 105 39.68 29.27 -47.69
CA ASN A 105 39.41 29.01 -49.09
C ASN A 105 38.34 29.97 -49.59
N TYR A 106 38.70 30.85 -50.51
CA TYR A 106 37.80 31.84 -51.08
C TYR A 106 37.14 31.30 -52.35
N GLU A 107 35.83 31.48 -52.49
CA GLU A 107 35.05 31.19 -53.71
C GLU A 107 34.23 32.44 -54.04
N CYS A 108 34.26 32.88 -55.30
CA CYS A 108 33.32 33.89 -55.78
C CYS A 108 32.20 33.24 -56.59
N ARG A 109 30.95 33.42 -56.17
CA ARG A 109 29.76 33.03 -56.92
C ARG A 109 29.11 34.26 -57.54
N VAL A 110 28.85 34.23 -58.84
CA VAL A 110 28.18 35.30 -59.56
C VAL A 110 26.84 34.82 -60.09
N THR A 111 25.80 35.60 -59.84
CA THR A 111 24.43 35.35 -60.31
C THR A 111 23.99 36.46 -61.25
N VAL A 112 23.50 36.10 -62.42
CA VAL A 112 23.01 37.01 -63.47
C VAL A 112 21.63 36.52 -63.87
N LYS A 113 20.59 37.29 -63.52
CA LYS A 113 19.18 36.88 -63.57
C LYS A 113 18.98 35.52 -62.86
N GLU A 114 18.62 34.46 -63.59
CA GLU A 114 18.34 33.13 -63.03
C GLU A 114 19.53 32.15 -63.08
N LYS A 115 20.61 32.51 -63.80
CA LYS A 115 21.80 31.65 -63.89
C LYS A 115 22.85 32.08 -62.87
N SER A 116 23.49 31.12 -62.20
CA SER A 116 24.62 31.37 -61.31
C SER A 116 25.80 30.45 -61.63
N ARG A 117 27.03 30.93 -61.42
CA ARG A 117 28.26 30.17 -61.61
C ARG A 117 29.30 30.59 -60.56
N SER A 118 30.10 29.63 -60.09
CA SER A 118 31.22 29.89 -59.17
C SER A 118 32.55 29.94 -59.90
N SER A 119 33.52 30.66 -59.32
CA SER A 119 34.94 30.55 -59.63
C SER A 119 35.51 29.22 -59.13
N PHE A 120 36.73 28.87 -59.57
CA PHE A 120 37.55 27.94 -58.79
C PHE A 120 37.90 28.58 -57.43
N SER A 121 38.03 27.75 -56.40
CA SER A 121 38.43 28.24 -55.08
C SER A 121 39.93 28.56 -55.03
N GLN A 122 40.30 29.65 -54.35
CA GLN A 122 41.68 30.03 -54.09
C GLN A 122 41.92 30.16 -52.59
N LYS A 123 42.99 29.54 -52.11
CA LYS A 123 43.40 29.61 -50.72
C LYS A 123 44.20 30.88 -50.45
N LEU A 124 43.83 31.61 -49.40
CA LEU A 124 44.65 32.64 -48.76
C LEU A 124 45.16 32.11 -47.42
N ASP A 125 46.46 32.27 -47.17
CA ASP A 125 47.09 31.97 -45.88
C ASP A 125 47.77 33.25 -45.34
N VAL A 126 47.23 33.80 -44.26
CA VAL A 126 47.80 34.95 -43.56
C VAL A 126 48.66 34.45 -42.41
N THR A 127 49.98 34.60 -42.57
CA THR A 127 50.98 34.01 -41.68
C THR A 127 51.38 34.93 -40.53
N GLY A 128 51.65 34.30 -39.38
CA GLY A 128 52.02 34.97 -38.13
C GLY A 128 50.83 35.50 -37.32
N LEU A 129 51.08 35.76 -36.05
CA LEU A 129 50.12 36.28 -35.06
C LEU A 129 50.77 37.42 -34.26
N GLN A 130 49.97 38.35 -33.77
CA GLN A 130 50.40 39.33 -32.77
C GLN A 130 50.90 38.63 -31.49
N THR A 131 51.92 39.21 -30.84
CA THR A 131 52.29 38.80 -29.48
C THR A 131 51.43 39.58 -28.50
N PRO A 132 50.68 38.92 -27.60
CA PRO A 132 49.70 39.59 -26.75
C PRO A 132 50.37 40.43 -25.65
N ILE A 133 49.63 41.41 -25.17
CA ILE A 133 50.01 42.35 -24.12
C ILE A 133 49.27 41.94 -22.84
N LEU A 134 50.02 41.59 -21.79
CA LEU A 134 49.48 41.37 -20.45
C LEU A 134 49.56 42.66 -19.64
N TYR A 135 48.46 43.02 -18.98
CA TYR A 135 48.36 44.10 -18.01
C TYR A 135 47.86 43.52 -16.68
N LEU A 136 48.42 44.01 -15.57
CA LEU A 136 48.00 43.70 -14.19
C LEU A 136 47.73 45.02 -13.46
N ASP A 137 46.65 45.09 -12.67
CA ASP A 137 46.35 46.25 -11.83
C ASP A 137 47.23 46.33 -10.56
N ASN A 138 47.63 45.18 -10.01
CA ASN A 138 48.46 45.07 -8.82
C ASN A 138 49.58 44.01 -9.01
N THR A 139 50.83 44.43 -8.83
CA THR A 139 52.02 43.56 -8.91
C THR A 139 52.56 43.14 -7.54
N SER A 140 51.98 43.63 -6.45
CA SER A 140 52.39 43.24 -5.08
C SER A 140 51.21 42.97 -4.12
N PRO A 141 50.30 42.04 -4.50
CA PRO A 141 49.13 41.63 -3.70
C PRO A 141 49.53 40.99 -2.36
N TYR A 142 48.61 40.96 -1.40
CA TYR A 142 48.76 40.14 -0.19
C TYR A 142 48.38 38.67 -0.46
N GLU A 143 48.71 37.77 0.48
CA GLU A 143 48.30 36.36 0.40
C GLU A 143 46.76 36.22 0.28
N ASN A 144 46.29 35.51 -0.75
CA ASN A 144 44.86 35.37 -1.09
C ASN A 144 44.14 36.66 -1.52
N ASP A 145 44.87 37.73 -1.81
CA ASP A 145 44.30 38.96 -2.35
C ASP A 145 43.90 38.79 -3.82
N GLU A 146 42.79 39.42 -4.23
CA GLU A 146 42.29 39.36 -5.60
C GLU A 146 42.81 40.55 -6.41
N PHE A 147 43.32 40.30 -7.62
CA PHE A 147 43.81 41.33 -8.53
C PHE A 147 43.44 41.02 -9.98
N THR A 148 43.35 42.03 -10.82
CA THR A 148 42.85 41.92 -12.20
C THR A 148 44.00 41.72 -13.19
N ALA A 149 43.83 40.74 -14.08
CA ALA A 149 44.73 40.48 -15.19
C ALA A 149 43.98 40.58 -16.52
N ASN A 150 44.47 41.42 -17.42
CA ASN A 150 43.90 41.63 -18.75
C ASN A 150 44.94 41.27 -19.82
N CYS A 151 44.60 40.36 -20.73
CA CYS A 151 45.45 39.94 -21.83
C CYS A 151 44.79 40.34 -23.15
N SER A 152 45.51 41.09 -23.99
CA SER A 152 44.97 41.67 -25.23
C SER A 152 45.85 41.43 -26.45
N ALA A 153 45.22 41.28 -27.60
CA ALA A 153 45.84 41.20 -28.93
C ALA A 153 45.10 42.19 -29.85
N PRO A 154 45.25 43.51 -29.64
CA PRO A 154 44.35 44.54 -30.16
C PRO A 154 44.25 44.57 -31.69
N ASP A 155 45.29 44.13 -32.41
CA ASP A 155 45.29 44.08 -33.87
C ASP A 155 44.53 42.89 -34.45
N GLU A 156 44.39 41.80 -33.70
CA GLU A 156 43.80 40.56 -34.20
C GLU A 156 42.27 40.59 -34.14
N LYS A 157 41.65 39.73 -34.94
CA LYS A 157 40.19 39.60 -35.06
C LYS A 157 39.77 38.14 -35.11
N GLY A 158 38.48 37.88 -34.91
CA GLY A 158 37.93 36.53 -34.82
C GLY A 158 37.95 35.97 -33.38
N PRO A 159 37.60 34.68 -33.20
CA PRO A 159 37.47 34.07 -31.87
C PRO A 159 38.85 33.66 -31.32
N LEU A 160 39.45 34.51 -30.49
CA LEU A 160 40.76 34.29 -29.86
C LEU A 160 40.60 33.69 -28.45
N THR A 161 41.19 32.53 -28.19
CA THR A 161 41.14 31.89 -26.86
C THR A 161 42.36 32.24 -26.02
N PHE A 162 42.20 33.14 -25.05
CA PHE A 162 43.29 33.62 -24.17
C PHE A 162 43.56 32.68 -22.99
N SER A 163 44.83 32.38 -22.73
CA SER A 163 45.30 31.55 -21.61
C SER A 163 46.32 32.30 -20.75
N PHE A 164 46.12 32.28 -19.45
CA PHE A 164 47.01 32.89 -18.45
C PHE A 164 47.86 31.81 -17.77
N TYR A 165 49.14 32.10 -17.57
CA TYR A 165 50.11 31.17 -16.98
C TYR A 165 50.87 31.81 -15.81
N GLN A 166 51.17 30.99 -14.82
CA GLN A 166 52.08 31.30 -13.72
C GLN A 166 53.33 30.43 -13.81
N ARG A 167 54.48 31.01 -13.49
CA ARG A 167 55.75 30.29 -13.38
C ARG A 167 56.51 30.76 -12.14
N SER A 168 57.07 29.83 -11.36
CA SER A 168 58.07 30.15 -10.32
C SER A 168 59.48 30.08 -10.89
N ARG A 169 60.47 30.71 -10.24
CA ARG A 169 61.87 30.79 -10.71
C ARG A 169 62.46 29.45 -11.20
N THR A 170 62.10 28.34 -10.57
CA THR A 170 62.59 26.97 -10.87
C THR A 170 61.50 26.03 -11.38
N GLY A 171 60.25 26.47 -11.45
CA GLY A 171 59.11 25.64 -11.81
C GLY A 171 58.83 25.58 -13.32
N ALA A 172 58.09 24.54 -13.72
CA ALA A 172 57.41 24.50 -15.00
C ALA A 172 56.27 25.54 -15.02
N PRO A 173 55.95 26.14 -16.18
CA PRO A 173 54.80 27.02 -16.31
C PRO A 173 53.49 26.25 -16.16
N GLN A 174 52.57 26.78 -15.35
CA GLN A 174 51.24 26.24 -15.10
C GLN A 174 50.18 27.17 -15.71
N LYS A 175 49.23 26.63 -16.49
CA LYS A 175 48.04 27.41 -16.91
C LYS A 175 47.15 27.61 -15.68
N ILE A 176 46.87 28.87 -15.32
CA ILE A 176 46.10 29.23 -14.11
C ILE A 176 44.65 29.57 -14.40
N LYS A 177 44.37 30.20 -15.55
CA LYS A 177 43.00 30.50 -16.03
C LYS A 177 42.94 30.53 -17.56
N GLN A 178 41.77 30.22 -18.09
CA GLN A 178 41.40 30.37 -19.49
C GLN A 178 39.96 30.94 -19.54
N PRO A 179 39.80 32.25 -19.27
CA PRO A 179 38.48 32.90 -19.26
C PRO A 179 37.85 32.94 -20.67
N ALA A 180 36.54 33.19 -20.72
CA ALA A 180 35.85 33.46 -21.97
C ALA A 180 36.34 34.78 -22.58
N SER A 181 36.65 34.76 -23.88
CA SER A 181 37.11 35.92 -24.65
C SER A 181 35.95 36.76 -25.15
N THR A 182 36.02 38.08 -25.00
CA THR A 182 35.02 39.05 -25.50
C THR A 182 35.37 39.62 -26.87
N GLY A 183 36.40 39.06 -27.53
CA GLY A 183 36.88 39.49 -28.84
C GLY A 183 38.41 39.40 -28.90
N ASN A 184 39.06 40.54 -29.10
CA ASN A 184 40.52 40.67 -29.18
C ASN A 184 41.23 40.86 -27.83
N TRP A 185 40.53 40.63 -26.72
CA TRP A 185 41.08 40.63 -25.35
C TRP A 185 40.28 39.71 -24.43
N SER A 186 40.82 39.46 -23.23
CA SER A 186 40.10 38.82 -22.13
C SER A 186 40.67 39.26 -20.78
N GLU A 187 39.79 39.40 -19.79
CA GLU A 187 40.11 39.89 -18.45
C GLU A 187 39.59 38.91 -17.39
N THR A 188 40.34 38.76 -16.30
CA THR A 188 39.96 37.88 -15.20
C THR A 188 40.65 38.26 -13.90
N THR A 189 40.01 37.97 -12.78
CA THR A 189 40.63 38.06 -11.45
C THR A 189 41.59 36.90 -11.21
N LEU A 190 42.73 37.15 -10.58
CA LEU A 190 43.71 36.15 -10.17
C LEU A 190 43.92 36.22 -8.66
N VAL A 191 44.24 35.07 -8.05
CA VAL A 191 44.50 34.94 -6.61
C VAL A 191 45.73 34.07 -6.42
N LEU A 192 46.76 34.61 -5.76
CA LEU A 192 47.99 33.89 -5.45
C LEU A 192 48.05 33.54 -3.97
N ARG A 193 48.10 32.24 -3.66
CA ARG A 193 48.05 31.71 -2.27
C ARG A 193 49.41 31.53 -1.61
N GLU A 194 50.46 31.34 -2.42
CA GLU A 194 51.81 31.09 -1.93
C GLU A 194 52.62 32.39 -1.87
N VAL A 195 53.27 32.65 -0.74
CA VAL A 195 54.18 33.80 -0.53
C VAL A 195 55.50 33.55 -1.26
N LYS A 196 55.49 33.66 -2.59
CA LYS A 196 56.64 33.41 -3.47
C LYS A 196 56.65 34.34 -4.68
N ASP A 197 57.86 34.67 -5.14
CA ASP A 197 58.08 35.29 -6.46
C ASP A 197 57.42 34.44 -7.57
N SER A 198 56.48 35.05 -8.28
CA SER A 198 55.79 34.43 -9.41
C SER A 198 55.90 35.31 -10.65
N PHE A 199 56.09 34.70 -11.81
CA PHE A 199 56.09 35.36 -13.11
C PHE A 199 54.80 35.00 -13.84
N LEU A 200 54.04 36.01 -14.26
CA LEU A 200 52.81 35.84 -15.02
C LEU A 200 53.02 36.23 -16.48
N TYR A 201 52.44 35.45 -17.38
CA TYR A 201 52.38 35.76 -18.81
C TYR A 201 51.10 35.17 -19.42
N CYS A 202 50.73 35.59 -20.62
CA CYS A 202 49.62 35.01 -21.37
C CYS A 202 50.02 34.64 -22.80
N ASP A 203 49.25 33.73 -23.41
CA ASP A 203 49.21 33.49 -24.85
C ASP A 203 47.75 33.32 -25.31
N TYR A 204 47.53 33.24 -26.61
CA TYR A 204 46.21 32.93 -27.16
C TYR A 204 46.29 32.00 -28.37
N GLU A 205 45.16 31.38 -28.69
CA GLU A 205 45.00 30.46 -29.81
C GLU A 205 43.81 30.89 -30.68
N ILE A 206 43.97 30.83 -32.00
CA ILE A 206 42.88 30.99 -32.97
C ILE A 206 42.62 29.67 -33.67
N ASN A 207 41.37 29.25 -33.70
CA ASN A 207 40.94 28.02 -34.37
C ASN A 207 40.48 28.34 -35.80
N LEU A 208 41.26 27.91 -36.78
CA LEU A 208 40.97 28.05 -38.21
C LEU A 208 40.60 26.69 -38.81
N VAL A 209 39.93 26.67 -39.97
CA VAL A 209 39.63 25.44 -40.72
C VAL A 209 40.91 24.67 -41.10
N SER A 210 42.03 25.39 -41.26
CA SER A 210 43.36 24.81 -41.51
C SER A 210 44.10 24.29 -40.28
N GLY A 211 43.49 24.39 -39.08
CA GLY A 211 44.06 23.98 -37.79
C GLY A 211 44.23 25.15 -36.82
N ALA A 212 44.43 24.82 -35.54
CA ALA A 212 44.68 25.79 -34.48
C ALA A 212 46.06 26.45 -34.64
N ARG A 213 46.12 27.79 -34.49
CA ARG A 213 47.36 28.57 -34.47
C ARG A 213 47.51 29.28 -33.14
N ARG A 214 48.63 29.06 -32.45
CA ARG A 214 48.96 29.68 -31.16
C ARG A 214 49.94 30.83 -31.33
N SER A 215 49.72 31.92 -30.62
CA SER A 215 50.61 33.09 -30.62
C SER A 215 51.87 32.86 -29.77
N ASN A 216 52.83 33.77 -29.91
CA ASN A 216 53.93 33.86 -28.95
C ASN A 216 53.40 34.28 -27.58
N ARG A 217 54.10 33.90 -26.51
CA ARG A 217 53.81 34.37 -25.15
C ARG A 217 54.10 35.88 -24.99
N SER A 218 53.31 36.55 -24.16
CA SER A 218 53.55 37.92 -23.70
C SER A 218 54.89 38.04 -22.95
N SER A 219 55.32 39.28 -22.71
CA SER A 219 56.32 39.57 -21.67
C SER A 219 55.88 38.99 -20.32
N GLU A 220 56.86 38.49 -19.55
CA GLU A 220 56.65 37.99 -18.19
C GLU A 220 56.65 39.18 -17.19
N ILE A 221 55.64 39.26 -16.33
CA ILE A 221 55.54 40.27 -15.26
C ILE A 221 55.79 39.59 -13.91
N GLN A 222 56.73 40.10 -13.12
CA GLN A 222 56.99 39.63 -11.76
C GLN A 222 55.92 40.14 -10.79
N VAL A 223 55.36 39.22 -10.00
CA VAL A 223 54.40 39.48 -8.92
C VAL A 223 54.99 39.02 -7.60
N ILE A 224 54.97 39.90 -6.59
CA ILE A 224 55.57 39.67 -5.26
C ILE A 224 54.44 39.62 -4.21
N VAL A 225 54.08 38.41 -3.80
CA VAL A 225 53.03 38.19 -2.79
C VAL A 225 53.54 38.55 -1.40
N LYS A 226 52.83 39.42 -0.68
CA LYS A 226 53.16 39.87 0.69
C LYS A 226 52.42 39.05 1.75
N ALA A 227 53.12 38.62 2.81
CA ALA A 227 52.50 37.98 3.97
C ALA A 227 51.88 38.99 4.94
N LEU A 228 50.67 38.71 5.45
CA LEU A 228 49.97 39.58 6.40
C LEU A 228 50.02 38.98 7.82
N HIS A 229 50.75 39.66 8.72
CA HIS A 229 51.10 39.13 10.05
C HIS A 229 50.01 39.38 11.13
N ILE A 230 48.73 39.18 10.78
CA ILE A 230 47.58 39.24 11.69
C ILE A 230 47.32 37.88 12.33
N ALA A 231 46.98 37.83 13.63
CA ALA A 231 46.67 36.57 14.32
C ALA A 231 45.50 36.71 15.32
N PRO A 232 44.36 36.04 15.10
CA PRO A 232 43.28 36.00 16.08
C PRO A 232 43.65 35.11 17.28
N VAL A 233 43.30 35.55 18.48
CA VAL A 233 43.43 34.81 19.73
C VAL A 233 42.08 34.83 20.45
N MET A 234 41.61 33.65 20.85
CA MET A 234 40.35 33.46 21.54
C MET A 234 40.59 32.84 22.92
N ASN A 235 39.97 33.43 23.94
CA ASN A 235 39.96 32.96 25.32
C ASN A 235 38.51 32.66 25.70
N VAL A 236 38.29 31.59 26.46
CA VAL A 236 36.97 31.21 26.99
C VAL A 236 37.02 31.19 28.51
N LEU A 237 36.15 31.95 29.15
CA LEU A 237 36.05 32.13 30.59
C LEU A 237 34.72 31.56 31.12
N PRO A 238 34.70 30.95 32.33
CA PRO A 238 35.84 30.73 33.21
C PRO A 238 36.78 29.60 32.73
N ASN A 239 36.27 28.68 31.90
CA ASN A 239 37.01 27.60 31.26
C ASN A 239 36.20 27.07 30.05
N SER A 240 36.73 26.08 29.33
CA SER A 240 36.06 25.43 28.19
C SER A 240 35.06 24.31 28.56
N THR A 241 34.85 24.00 29.83
CA THR A 241 33.98 22.91 30.31
C THR A 241 33.10 23.35 31.47
N VAL A 242 31.90 23.82 31.13
CA VAL A 242 30.91 24.39 32.05
C VAL A 242 29.69 23.48 32.20
N TYR A 243 28.84 23.74 33.19
CA TYR A 243 27.54 23.09 33.33
C TYR A 243 26.41 23.89 32.65
N GLU A 244 25.33 23.21 32.29
CA GLU A 244 24.11 23.87 31.78
C GLU A 244 23.62 24.97 32.75
N GLY A 245 23.27 26.14 32.21
CA GLY A 245 22.87 27.33 32.97
C GLY A 245 24.02 28.12 33.63
N GLU A 246 25.28 27.69 33.52
CA GLU A 246 26.42 28.56 33.83
C GLU A 246 26.65 29.59 32.71
N ILE A 247 27.24 30.73 33.07
CA ILE A 247 27.50 31.83 32.14
C ILE A 247 28.92 31.67 31.59
N LEU A 248 29.04 31.61 30.26
CA LEU A 248 30.30 31.54 29.53
C LEU A 248 30.59 32.90 28.89
N GLU A 249 31.85 33.35 28.92
CA GLU A 249 32.31 34.52 28.17
C GLU A 249 33.41 34.13 27.18
N VAL A 250 33.19 34.46 25.90
CA VAL A 250 34.14 34.22 24.82
C VAL A 250 34.74 35.55 24.40
N VAL A 251 36.02 35.73 24.67
CA VAL A 251 36.78 36.94 24.32
C VAL A 251 37.67 36.62 23.14
N CYS A 252 37.50 37.31 22.01
CA CYS A 252 38.42 37.22 20.89
C CYS A 252 39.07 38.57 20.59
N ARG A 253 40.38 38.55 20.30
CA ARG A 253 41.21 39.72 20.00
C ARG A 253 42.18 39.40 18.87
N VAL A 254 42.56 40.40 18.07
CA VAL A 254 43.61 40.22 17.05
C VAL A 254 44.94 40.81 17.52
N ILE A 255 45.99 40.01 17.43
CA ILE A 255 47.39 40.46 17.58
C ILE A 255 47.83 41.10 16.25
N ASN A 256 48.56 42.22 16.35
CA ASN A 256 48.97 43.09 15.24
C ASN A 256 47.78 43.60 14.40
N PRO A 257 46.74 44.19 15.00
CA PRO A 257 45.54 44.60 14.27
C PRO A 257 45.84 45.74 13.29
N LEU A 258 45.33 45.61 12.07
CA LEU A 258 45.40 46.65 11.04
C LEU A 258 44.18 47.57 11.10
N LYS A 259 44.30 48.78 10.53
CA LYS A 259 43.16 49.69 10.37
C LYS A 259 42.10 49.02 9.49
N ASN A 260 40.83 49.10 9.91
CA ASN A 260 39.67 48.43 9.29
C ASN A 260 39.65 46.89 9.39
N ILE A 261 40.33 46.28 10.37
CA ILE A 261 40.17 44.85 10.65
C ILE A 261 38.84 44.55 11.35
N GLU A 262 38.15 43.50 10.90
CA GLU A 262 36.92 42.98 11.47
C GLU A 262 37.16 41.63 12.16
N VAL A 263 36.42 41.39 13.23
CA VAL A 263 36.51 40.17 14.05
C VAL A 263 35.11 39.59 14.19
N PHE A 264 34.98 38.32 13.82
CA PHE A 264 33.73 37.57 13.88
C PHE A 264 33.90 36.38 14.82
N LEU A 265 32.98 36.21 15.76
CA LEU A 265 32.81 34.97 16.50
C LEU A 265 31.67 34.17 15.86
N THR A 266 31.91 32.90 15.56
CA THR A 266 30.96 32.04 14.84
C THR A 266 30.87 30.65 15.47
N THR A 267 29.71 30.01 15.34
CA THR A 267 29.43 28.60 15.71
C THR A 267 28.48 28.02 14.68
N ASP A 268 28.65 26.76 14.26
CA ASP A 268 27.75 26.07 13.32
C ASP A 268 27.32 26.88 12.08
N ARG A 269 28.28 27.62 11.49
CA ARG A 269 28.10 28.55 10.35
C ARG A 269 27.25 29.80 10.63
N ARG A 270 26.90 30.08 11.89
CA ARG A 270 26.18 31.28 12.34
C ARG A 270 27.15 32.28 12.97
N ILE A 271 26.92 33.58 12.74
CA ILE A 271 27.66 34.65 13.42
C ILE A 271 27.00 34.91 14.78
N LEU A 272 27.77 34.80 15.86
CA LEU A 272 27.35 35.11 17.23
C LEU A 272 27.59 36.59 17.56
N LYS A 273 28.73 37.15 17.11
CA LYS A 273 29.06 38.57 17.29
C LYS A 273 30.10 39.03 16.27
N GLN A 274 30.04 40.30 15.90
CA GLN A 274 31.01 41.02 15.07
C GLN A 274 31.48 42.27 15.81
N ALA A 275 32.77 42.62 15.69
CA ALA A 275 33.32 43.89 16.17
C ALA A 275 34.61 44.25 15.43
N LYS A 276 35.16 45.45 15.69
CA LYS A 276 36.49 45.87 15.20
C LYS A 276 37.55 45.53 16.24
N VAL A 277 38.69 44.97 15.81
CA VAL A 277 39.88 44.62 16.62
C VAL A 277 39.69 43.54 17.70
N ALA A 278 38.63 43.60 18.51
CA ALA A 278 38.31 42.62 19.54
C ALA A 278 36.80 42.60 19.87
N LEU A 279 36.31 41.47 20.38
CA LEU A 279 34.96 41.27 20.90
C LEU A 279 34.98 40.47 22.21
N SER A 280 33.94 40.68 23.02
CA SER A 280 33.50 39.74 24.07
C SER A 280 32.04 39.37 23.81
N HIS A 281 31.71 38.09 23.90
CA HIS A 281 30.35 37.56 23.79
C HIS A 281 30.04 36.67 25.00
N GLN A 282 29.01 37.04 25.76
CA GLN A 282 28.59 36.33 26.96
C GLN A 282 27.23 35.68 26.73
N PHE A 283 27.08 34.41 27.10
CA PHE A 283 25.82 33.67 27.00
C PHE A 283 25.67 32.64 28.12
N THR A 284 24.45 32.11 28.29
CA THR A 284 24.13 31.04 29.24
C THR A 284 24.19 29.70 28.52
N ALA A 285 25.03 28.78 28.99
CA ALA A 285 25.28 27.51 28.33
C ALA A 285 24.08 26.54 28.36
N GLN A 286 23.75 25.94 27.22
CA GLN A 286 22.67 24.96 27.04
C GLN A 286 23.20 23.61 26.53
N GLU A 287 22.37 22.56 26.63
CA GLU A 287 22.69 21.18 26.16
C GLU A 287 23.21 21.16 24.69
N GLY A 288 22.69 22.05 23.85
CA GLY A 288 23.06 22.18 22.43
C GLY A 288 24.25 23.08 22.10
N ASP A 289 24.82 23.81 23.07
CA ASP A 289 25.93 24.76 22.81
C ASP A 289 27.30 24.09 22.79
N SER A 290 27.38 22.78 23.04
CA SER A 290 28.63 22.01 22.96
C SER A 290 29.09 21.90 21.51
N GLY A 291 30.24 22.49 21.19
CA GLY A 291 30.72 22.56 19.81
C GLY A 291 32.05 23.30 19.66
N GLU A 292 32.41 23.56 18.41
CA GLU A 292 33.61 24.33 18.06
C GLU A 292 33.23 25.80 17.79
N LEU A 293 33.73 26.68 18.64
CA LEU A 293 33.71 28.11 18.38
C LEU A 293 34.86 28.46 17.43
N VAL A 294 34.58 29.33 16.46
CA VAL A 294 35.59 29.85 15.53
C VAL A 294 35.62 31.36 15.64
N CYS A 295 36.78 31.92 15.98
CA CYS A 295 37.02 33.34 15.82
C CYS A 295 37.80 33.62 14.55
N LYS A 296 37.27 34.52 13.71
CA LYS A 296 37.80 34.88 12.40
C LYS A 296 38.21 36.35 12.40
N ALA A 297 39.45 36.62 11.99
CA ALA A 297 39.94 37.96 11.71
C ALA A 297 39.94 38.17 10.19
N VAL A 298 39.24 39.21 9.73
CA VAL A 298 39.07 39.53 8.30
C VAL A 298 39.61 40.93 8.05
N TRP A 299 40.48 41.06 7.04
CA TRP A 299 41.01 42.34 6.58
C TRP A 299 41.04 42.35 5.05
N GLY A 300 40.06 43.02 4.45
CA GLY A 300 39.82 42.93 3.01
C GLY A 300 39.54 41.49 2.57
N SER A 301 40.35 40.99 1.65
CA SER A 301 40.39 39.61 1.13
C SER A 301 41.05 38.60 2.08
N VAL A 302 41.84 39.05 3.06
CA VAL A 302 42.64 38.17 3.94
C VAL A 302 41.85 37.74 5.16
N GLN A 303 41.75 36.43 5.37
CA GLN A 303 41.05 35.81 6.50
C GLN A 303 41.99 34.87 7.27
N LYS A 304 42.04 35.00 8.59
CA LYS A 304 42.73 34.09 9.52
C LYS A 304 41.75 33.63 10.60
N GLU A 305 41.88 32.39 11.07
CA GLU A 305 40.94 31.78 12.02
C GLU A 305 41.66 31.14 13.22
N THR A 306 40.95 31.04 14.34
CA THR A 306 41.35 30.25 15.51
C THR A 306 40.13 29.55 16.11
N TYR A 307 40.35 28.37 16.69
CA TYR A 307 39.29 27.43 17.08
C TYR A 307 39.38 27.12 18.57
N GLN A 308 38.24 26.98 19.23
CA GLN A 308 38.16 26.50 20.62
C GLN A 308 36.90 25.65 20.81
N THR A 309 37.08 24.39 21.17
CA THR A 309 35.96 23.53 21.56
C THR A 309 35.47 23.89 22.96
N ILE A 310 34.16 23.96 23.13
CA ILE A 310 33.48 24.08 24.42
C ILE A 310 32.63 22.84 24.70
N THR A 311 32.55 22.43 25.96
CA THR A 311 31.78 21.27 26.41
C THR A 311 30.82 21.68 27.51
N VAL A 312 29.52 21.62 27.24
CA VAL A 312 28.48 21.86 28.23
C VAL A 312 28.04 20.52 28.82
N ARG A 313 28.26 20.34 30.13
CA ARG A 313 27.81 19.16 30.86
C ARG A 313 26.41 19.40 31.41
N GLU A 314 25.52 18.41 31.28
CA GLU A 314 24.26 18.47 32.01
C GLU A 314 24.49 18.40 33.52
N LEU A 315 23.70 19.16 34.27
CA LEU A 315 23.67 19.15 35.73
C LEU A 315 23.01 17.86 36.24
N PHE A 316 21.96 17.40 35.55
CA PHE A 316 21.33 16.10 35.78
C PHE A 316 20.65 15.56 34.54
N SER A 317 20.64 14.24 34.42
CA SER A 317 20.00 13.52 33.30
C SER A 317 18.48 13.64 33.33
N LYS A 318 17.88 13.56 32.13
CA LYS A 318 16.42 13.52 31.95
C LYS A 318 15.82 12.37 32.80
N PRO A 319 14.79 12.64 33.64
CA PRO A 319 14.32 11.66 34.61
C PRO A 319 13.69 10.44 33.92
N ARG A 320 13.80 9.28 34.56
CA ARG A 320 13.20 8.03 34.13
C ARG A 320 12.02 7.69 35.02
N LEU A 321 10.82 7.72 34.43
CA LEU A 321 9.61 7.17 35.02
C LEU A 321 9.51 5.68 34.70
N THR A 322 9.13 4.88 35.69
CA THR A 322 8.96 3.42 35.59
C THR A 322 7.62 3.02 36.19
N VAL A 323 7.01 1.96 35.66
CA VAL A 323 5.75 1.39 36.16
C VAL A 323 5.97 -0.07 36.56
N ASN A 324 5.42 -0.48 37.70
CA ASN A 324 5.51 -1.85 38.21
C ASN A 324 4.19 -2.26 38.89
N PRO A 325 3.57 -3.41 38.54
CA PRO A 325 3.94 -4.30 37.43
C PRO A 325 3.73 -3.63 36.05
N ILE A 326 4.27 -4.24 35.00
CA ILE A 326 4.13 -3.75 33.61
C ILE A 326 2.81 -4.23 32.99
N ASP A 327 2.43 -5.48 33.27
CA ASP A 327 1.10 -5.99 32.92
C ASP A 327 0.16 -5.74 34.10
N ILE A 328 -0.95 -5.05 33.85
CA ILE A 328 -1.78 -4.42 34.90
C ILE A 328 -3.24 -4.67 34.57
N PHE A 329 -3.94 -5.36 35.47
CA PHE A 329 -5.38 -5.58 35.41
C PHE A 329 -6.13 -4.64 36.34
N GLU A 330 -7.41 -4.40 36.05
CA GLU A 330 -8.30 -3.60 36.90
C GLU A 330 -8.37 -4.19 38.33
N GLY A 331 -8.12 -3.35 39.33
CA GLY A 331 -7.94 -3.73 40.73
C GLY A 331 -6.48 -3.94 41.16
N ASP A 332 -5.53 -4.13 40.24
CA ASP A 332 -4.12 -4.33 40.60
C ASP A 332 -3.51 -3.04 41.20
N ARG A 333 -2.67 -3.20 42.22
CA ARG A 333 -1.91 -2.07 42.80
C ARG A 333 -0.66 -1.81 41.96
N LEU A 334 -0.65 -0.72 41.20
CA LEU A 334 0.49 -0.28 40.40
C LEU A 334 1.29 0.81 41.13
N THR A 335 2.61 0.80 40.93
CA THR A 335 3.53 1.83 41.40
C THR A 335 4.23 2.49 40.22
N LEU A 336 4.08 3.80 40.13
CA LEU A 336 4.83 4.67 39.22
C LEU A 336 5.98 5.31 40.00
N ALA A 337 7.23 4.99 39.66
CA ALA A 337 8.42 5.46 40.35
C ALA A 337 9.31 6.28 39.41
N CYS A 338 9.60 7.51 39.81
CA CYS A 338 10.49 8.42 39.09
C CYS A 338 11.92 8.36 39.67
N SER A 339 12.91 8.51 38.80
CA SER A 339 14.34 8.46 39.16
C SER A 339 15.15 9.38 38.26
N VAL A 340 16.30 9.86 38.74
CA VAL A 340 17.30 10.59 37.94
C VAL A 340 18.53 9.68 37.85
N PRO A 341 18.87 9.15 36.65
CA PRO A 341 19.97 8.18 36.50
C PRO A 341 21.36 8.70 36.94
N SER A 342 21.66 9.96 36.66
CA SER A 342 22.94 10.63 36.92
C SER A 342 22.75 12.11 37.17
N TYR A 343 23.58 12.69 38.05
CA TYR A 343 23.63 14.12 38.35
C TYR A 343 25.02 14.54 38.86
N ALA A 344 25.34 15.82 38.70
CA ALA A 344 26.58 16.44 39.15
C ALA A 344 26.57 16.63 40.66
N ARG A 345 27.06 15.62 41.40
CA ARG A 345 27.10 15.60 42.88
C ARG A 345 27.80 16.81 43.50
N ASP A 346 28.79 17.38 42.82
CA ASP A 346 29.54 18.56 43.28
C ASP A 346 28.78 19.89 43.09
N LYS A 347 27.59 19.84 42.46
CA LYS A 347 26.77 21.01 42.10
C LYS A 347 25.31 20.91 42.59
N ILE A 348 24.79 19.69 42.80
CA ILE A 348 23.39 19.44 43.21
C ILE A 348 23.35 18.45 44.38
N ASP A 349 22.71 18.85 45.48
CA ASP A 349 22.25 17.92 46.51
C ASP A 349 20.97 17.21 46.04
N ILE A 350 20.93 15.89 46.14
CA ILE A 350 19.76 15.07 45.82
C ILE A 350 18.49 15.49 46.60
N ASN A 351 18.62 16.04 47.81
CA ASN A 351 17.48 16.51 48.61
C ASN A 351 16.83 17.79 48.06
N SER A 352 17.55 18.55 47.22
CA SER A 352 17.01 19.72 46.52
C SER A 352 16.09 19.37 45.34
N MET A 353 16.08 18.10 44.90
CA MET A 353 15.29 17.64 43.76
C MET A 353 13.82 17.47 44.14
N ARG A 354 12.94 18.30 43.58
CA ARG A 354 11.49 18.20 43.77
C ARG A 354 10.86 17.42 42.61
N PHE A 355 10.28 16.26 42.93
CA PHE A 355 9.65 15.37 41.96
C PHE A 355 8.15 15.66 41.86
N SER A 356 7.59 15.56 40.66
CA SER A 356 6.14 15.60 40.46
C SER A 356 5.76 14.68 39.30
N ILE A 357 4.66 13.93 39.45
CA ILE A 357 4.15 13.01 38.43
C ILE A 357 2.84 13.57 37.88
N TYR A 358 2.71 13.51 36.57
CA TYR A 358 1.57 13.99 35.79
C TYR A 358 0.92 12.83 35.05
N ARG A 359 -0.38 12.94 34.79
CA ARG A 359 -1.17 12.10 33.88
C ARG A 359 -1.89 13.03 32.91
N ASP A 360 -1.62 12.88 31.62
CA ASP A 360 -2.18 13.72 30.54
C ASP A 360 -2.06 15.23 30.84
N ASN A 361 -0.85 15.63 31.26
CA ASN A 361 -0.47 16.98 31.71
C ASN A 361 -1.14 17.48 33.01
N VAL A 362 -2.02 16.71 33.67
CA VAL A 362 -2.58 17.03 34.99
C VAL A 362 -1.72 16.40 36.08
N LYS A 363 -1.30 17.19 37.08
CA LYS A 363 -0.46 16.71 38.18
C LYS A 363 -1.24 15.74 39.07
N VAL A 364 -0.70 14.54 39.32
CA VAL A 364 -1.30 13.51 40.18
C VAL A 364 -0.59 13.34 41.53
N THR A 365 0.69 13.71 41.64
CA THR A 365 1.40 13.82 42.93
C THR A 365 2.63 14.73 42.85
N ASP A 366 3.03 15.28 44.00
CA ASP A 366 4.28 16.02 44.25
C ASP A 366 5.36 15.13 44.90
N GLN A 367 5.28 13.81 44.69
CA GLN A 367 6.22 12.83 45.24
C GLN A 367 6.96 12.07 44.13
N LYS A 368 8.12 11.51 44.47
CA LYS A 368 8.94 10.65 43.61
C LYS A 368 8.22 9.35 43.19
N THR A 369 7.24 8.91 43.98
CA THR A 369 6.47 7.68 43.76
C THR A 369 4.97 7.96 43.83
N PHE A 370 4.21 7.36 42.93
CA PHE A 370 2.75 7.36 42.94
C PHE A 370 2.25 5.92 42.96
N ILE A 371 1.54 5.54 44.03
CA ILE A 371 0.94 4.21 44.17
C ILE A 371 -0.57 4.37 43.99
N THR A 372 -1.17 3.58 43.10
CA THR A 372 -2.62 3.63 42.87
C THR A 372 -3.16 2.29 42.41
N GLU A 373 -4.46 2.06 42.62
CA GLU A 373 -5.16 0.92 42.03
C GLU A 373 -5.49 1.18 40.56
N ALA A 374 -5.22 0.20 39.71
CA ALA A 374 -5.50 0.22 38.30
C ALA A 374 -7.01 0.25 38.03
N HIS A 375 -7.47 1.19 37.20
CA HIS A 375 -8.86 1.36 36.84
C HIS A 375 -8.94 2.10 35.50
N PRO A 376 -9.92 1.82 34.62
CA PRO A 376 -10.01 2.47 33.30
C PRO A 376 -9.99 4.00 33.33
N SER A 377 -10.58 4.64 34.35
CA SER A 377 -10.55 6.11 34.52
C SER A 377 -9.18 6.69 34.94
N LYS A 378 -8.19 5.83 35.20
CA LYS A 378 -6.80 6.21 35.46
C LYS A 378 -5.86 5.88 34.31
N ASN A 379 -6.37 5.32 33.21
CA ASN A 379 -5.60 5.16 31.99
C ASN A 379 -5.16 6.54 31.46
N GLY A 380 -3.98 6.60 30.84
CA GLY A 380 -3.44 7.86 30.35
C GLY A 380 -1.93 7.83 30.11
N ASN A 381 -1.39 8.96 29.68
CA ASN A 381 0.04 9.17 29.47
C ASN A 381 0.65 9.78 30.73
N TYR A 382 1.50 9.02 31.41
CA TYR A 382 2.18 9.47 32.61
C TYR A 382 3.57 10.03 32.29
N THR A 383 3.92 11.16 32.91
CA THR A 383 5.28 11.75 32.90
C THR A 383 5.70 12.15 34.30
N CYS A 384 7.01 12.28 34.50
CA CYS A 384 7.59 12.84 35.72
C CYS A 384 8.38 14.11 35.37
N LYS A 385 8.21 15.16 36.16
CA LYS A 385 9.04 16.37 36.14
C LYS A 385 9.89 16.42 37.40
N VAL A 386 11.16 16.74 37.22
CA VAL A 386 12.08 17.00 38.33
C VAL A 386 12.50 18.45 38.25
N HIS A 387 12.17 19.21 39.29
CA HIS A 387 12.55 20.60 39.47
C HIS A 387 13.74 20.67 40.43
N VAL A 388 14.84 21.26 39.99
CA VAL A 388 16.02 21.54 40.80
C VAL A 388 16.17 23.05 40.92
N ALA A 389 16.11 23.56 42.15
CA ALA A 389 16.40 24.96 42.43
C ALA A 389 17.90 25.12 42.66
N SER A 390 18.58 25.85 41.77
CA SER A 390 19.97 26.27 41.94
C SER A 390 20.05 27.75 42.28
N LEU A 391 21.19 28.22 42.80
CA LEU A 391 21.40 29.60 43.25
C LEU A 391 21.18 30.68 42.17
N ARG A 392 21.18 30.30 40.88
CA ARG A 392 21.04 31.23 39.75
C ARG A 392 19.86 30.95 38.82
N GLN A 393 19.43 29.69 38.69
CA GLN A 393 18.37 29.27 37.77
C GLN A 393 17.61 28.04 38.32
N ASN A 394 16.35 27.91 37.89
CA ASN A 394 15.51 26.74 38.16
C ASN A 394 15.53 25.82 36.93
N PHE A 395 15.97 24.57 37.12
CA PHE A 395 16.03 23.58 36.05
C PHE A 395 14.87 22.61 36.18
N VAL A 396 14.13 22.39 35.09
CA VAL A 396 13.04 21.41 35.03
C VAL A 396 13.28 20.48 33.85
N LYS A 397 13.50 19.19 34.12
CA LYS A 397 13.55 18.14 33.08
C LYS A 397 12.36 17.20 33.24
N GLU A 398 11.78 16.80 32.11
CA GLU A 398 10.63 15.90 32.03
C GLU A 398 11.05 14.52 31.50
N SER A 399 10.39 13.46 31.98
CA SER A 399 10.63 12.09 31.56
C SER A 399 10.00 11.77 30.21
N GLN A 400 10.46 10.68 29.61
CA GLN A 400 9.68 10.04 28.55
C GLN A 400 8.29 9.61 29.08
N LYS A 401 7.31 9.58 28.17
CA LYS A 401 5.91 9.23 28.45
C LYS A 401 5.76 7.72 28.67
N VAL A 402 5.10 7.33 29.75
CA VAL A 402 4.71 5.95 30.05
C VAL A 402 3.20 5.83 29.89
N VAL A 403 2.75 5.02 28.93
CA VAL A 403 1.32 4.76 28.72
C VAL A 403 0.86 3.71 29.73
N VAL A 404 -0.08 4.07 30.60
CA VAL A 404 -0.72 3.13 31.53
C VAL A 404 -2.12 2.82 31.02
N LYS A 405 -2.41 1.52 30.82
CA LYS A 405 -3.72 1.03 30.39
C LYS A 405 -4.07 -0.24 31.18
N ALA A 406 -4.98 -0.11 32.14
CA ALA A 406 -5.55 -1.23 32.87
C ALA A 406 -6.30 -2.16 31.90
N LYS A 407 -5.97 -3.45 31.94
CA LYS A 407 -6.70 -4.54 31.28
C LYS A 407 -7.89 -4.95 32.15
N VAL A 408 -9.01 -5.30 31.52
CA VAL A 408 -10.17 -5.86 32.23
C VAL A 408 -9.95 -7.38 32.43
N PRO A 409 -10.05 -7.91 33.67
CA PRO A 409 -10.03 -9.35 33.92
C PRO A 409 -11.11 -10.09 33.12
N VAL A 410 -10.86 -11.32 32.70
CA VAL A 410 -11.86 -12.12 31.99
C VAL A 410 -12.99 -12.57 32.92
N SER A 411 -14.24 -12.47 32.47
CA SER A 411 -15.40 -12.98 33.21
C SER A 411 -15.40 -14.50 33.27
N LYS A 412 -16.37 -15.07 34.01
CA LYS A 412 -16.72 -16.49 33.82
C LYS A 412 -17.02 -16.73 32.34
N PRO A 413 -16.47 -17.78 31.72
CA PRO A 413 -16.87 -18.18 30.38
C PRO A 413 -18.32 -18.70 30.41
N VAL A 414 -18.94 -18.70 29.23
CA VAL A 414 -20.24 -19.28 28.92
C VAL A 414 -20.04 -20.29 27.79
N LEU A 415 -20.49 -21.52 27.98
CA LEU A 415 -20.43 -22.59 26.97
C LEU A 415 -21.78 -22.76 26.25
N SER A 416 -21.74 -22.80 24.92
CA SER A 416 -22.95 -22.93 24.08
C SER A 416 -22.72 -23.83 22.85
N VAL A 417 -23.79 -24.46 22.35
CA VAL A 417 -23.74 -25.20 21.07
C VAL A 417 -24.00 -24.24 19.91
N VAL A 418 -23.13 -24.26 18.91
CA VAL A 418 -23.30 -23.44 17.69
C VAL A 418 -24.60 -23.85 16.99
N GLY A 419 -25.52 -22.89 16.78
CA GLY A 419 -26.86 -23.14 16.25
C GLY A 419 -27.90 -23.66 17.27
N GLY A 420 -27.53 -23.77 18.57
CA GLY A 420 -28.46 -24.01 19.69
C GLY A 420 -29.15 -25.39 19.73
N THR A 421 -28.84 -26.29 18.80
CA THR A 421 -29.48 -27.61 18.67
C THR A 421 -28.42 -28.70 18.57
N LEU A 422 -28.47 -29.69 19.46
CA LEU A 422 -27.56 -30.83 19.50
C LEU A 422 -28.31 -32.11 19.13
N VAL A 423 -27.78 -32.90 18.20
CA VAL A 423 -28.35 -34.21 17.81
C VAL A 423 -27.45 -35.32 18.34
N LEU A 424 -27.98 -36.19 19.19
CA LEU A 424 -27.20 -37.32 19.73
C LEU A 424 -26.73 -38.24 18.61
N GLY A 425 -25.51 -38.76 18.73
CA GLY A 425 -24.86 -39.59 17.71
C GLY A 425 -24.29 -38.82 16.50
N LYS A 426 -24.34 -37.48 16.47
CA LYS A 426 -23.71 -36.64 15.44
C LYS A 426 -22.65 -35.70 16.05
N PRO A 427 -21.57 -35.36 15.32
CA PRO A 427 -20.61 -34.34 15.75
C PRO A 427 -21.26 -32.95 15.79
N PHE A 428 -20.73 -32.06 16.61
CA PHE A 428 -21.25 -30.71 16.82
C PHE A 428 -20.12 -29.73 17.20
N GLN A 429 -20.43 -28.44 17.21
CA GLN A 429 -19.48 -27.39 17.59
C GLN A 429 -19.89 -26.72 18.89
N LEU A 430 -18.91 -26.46 19.75
CA LEU A 430 -19.05 -25.72 20.98
C LEU A 430 -18.40 -24.35 20.84
N LEU A 431 -19.15 -23.29 21.13
CA LEU A 431 -18.67 -21.94 21.29
C LEU A 431 -18.47 -21.66 22.77
N CYS A 432 -17.25 -21.31 23.16
CA CYS A 432 -16.96 -20.73 24.47
C CYS A 432 -16.65 -19.24 24.32
N HIS A 433 -17.26 -18.39 25.15
CA HIS A 433 -16.99 -16.95 25.16
C HIS A 433 -17.13 -16.39 26.58
N SER A 434 -16.60 -15.18 26.82
CA SER A 434 -16.76 -14.43 28.07
C SER A 434 -17.37 -13.07 27.74
N ASP A 435 -18.26 -12.57 28.59
CA ASP A 435 -18.95 -11.28 28.37
C ASP A 435 -18.02 -10.08 28.62
N SER A 436 -16.99 -10.24 29.44
CA SER A 436 -15.93 -9.25 29.63
C SER A 436 -14.54 -9.88 29.66
N GLY A 437 -13.53 -9.07 29.37
CA GLY A 437 -12.12 -9.46 29.35
C GLY A 437 -11.35 -8.71 28.26
N THR A 438 -10.15 -8.24 28.59
CA THR A 438 -9.23 -7.69 27.56
C THR A 438 -8.49 -8.83 26.86
N LEU A 439 -8.39 -8.74 25.53
CA LEU A 439 -7.66 -9.67 24.66
C LEU A 439 -6.14 -9.54 24.85
N PRO A 440 -5.36 -10.62 24.63
CA PRO A 440 -5.80 -11.96 24.25
C PRO A 440 -6.41 -12.75 25.41
N ILE A 441 -7.38 -13.62 25.10
CA ILE A 441 -7.99 -14.55 26.05
C ILE A 441 -7.72 -15.98 25.58
N MET A 442 -7.11 -16.79 26.43
CA MET A 442 -7.00 -18.23 26.26
C MET A 442 -8.26 -18.92 26.76
N TYR A 443 -8.96 -19.59 25.86
CA TYR A 443 -10.06 -20.50 26.18
C TYR A 443 -9.56 -21.95 26.14
N THR A 444 -9.93 -22.76 27.13
CA THR A 444 -9.58 -24.18 27.19
C THR A 444 -10.82 -25.01 27.44
N LEU A 445 -11.15 -25.91 26.50
CA LEU A 445 -12.25 -26.85 26.59
C LEU A 445 -11.76 -28.20 27.13
N PHE A 446 -12.45 -28.71 28.13
CA PHE A 446 -12.27 -30.06 28.67
C PHE A 446 -13.47 -30.91 28.27
N SER A 447 -13.20 -32.00 27.55
CA SER A 447 -14.21 -32.96 27.08
C SER A 447 -14.37 -34.17 28.02
N PRO A 448 -15.52 -34.88 28.03
CA PRO A 448 -15.73 -36.12 28.80
C PRO A 448 -14.61 -37.16 28.63
N ASN A 449 -14.04 -37.27 27.42
CA ASN A 449 -12.96 -38.20 27.10
C ASN A 449 -11.56 -37.69 27.49
N ARG A 450 -11.46 -36.64 28.33
CA ARG A 450 -10.23 -35.96 28.75
C ARG A 450 -9.38 -35.34 27.63
N VAL A 451 -9.94 -35.19 26.43
CA VAL A 451 -9.34 -34.35 25.38
C VAL A 451 -9.42 -32.90 25.85
N VAL A 452 -8.27 -32.24 25.91
CA VAL A 452 -8.13 -30.84 26.29
C VAL A 452 -7.70 -30.06 25.04
N GLU A 453 -8.56 -29.16 24.59
CA GLU A 453 -8.29 -28.28 23.46
C GLU A 453 -8.19 -26.84 23.96
N SER A 454 -7.28 -26.04 23.40
CA SER A 454 -7.10 -24.64 23.76
C SER A 454 -7.01 -23.75 22.53
N MET A 455 -7.61 -22.57 22.61
CA MET A 455 -7.59 -21.56 21.55
C MET A 455 -7.35 -20.17 22.14
N GLU A 456 -6.43 -19.41 21.54
CA GLU A 456 -6.26 -17.99 21.83
C GLU A 456 -7.20 -17.16 20.97
N VAL A 457 -7.96 -16.27 21.60
CA VAL A 457 -8.74 -15.22 20.93
C VAL A 457 -7.99 -13.91 21.14
N SER A 458 -7.36 -13.39 20.07
CA SER A 458 -6.51 -12.19 20.13
C SER A 458 -7.15 -10.97 19.44
N HIS A 459 -8.17 -11.19 18.59
CA HIS A 459 -8.79 -10.15 17.77
C HIS A 459 -10.30 -9.99 18.01
N PRO A 460 -10.86 -8.76 17.94
CA PRO A 460 -12.30 -8.55 17.96
C PRO A 460 -13.00 -9.31 16.82
N GLY A 461 -14.06 -10.05 17.14
CA GLY A 461 -14.83 -10.86 16.17
C GLY A 461 -14.32 -12.30 15.98
N GLN A 462 -13.13 -12.63 16.44
CA GLN A 462 -12.67 -14.02 16.54
C GLN A 462 -13.43 -14.74 17.68
N GLN A 463 -13.84 -15.99 17.46
CA GLN A 463 -14.62 -16.79 18.41
C GLN A 463 -13.90 -18.09 18.77
N ALA A 464 -13.93 -18.51 20.04
CA ALA A 464 -13.35 -19.79 20.46
C ALA A 464 -14.35 -20.94 20.19
N ILE A 465 -14.30 -21.47 18.97
CA ILE A 465 -15.14 -22.59 18.51
C ILE A 465 -14.31 -23.88 18.48
N PHE A 466 -14.83 -24.92 19.13
CA PHE A 466 -14.21 -26.24 19.26
C PHE A 466 -15.04 -27.31 18.54
N ASN A 467 -14.37 -28.18 17.77
CA ASN A 467 -15.01 -29.23 16.98
C ASN A 467 -15.16 -30.51 17.81
N THR A 468 -16.38 -30.81 18.26
CA THR A 468 -16.64 -31.87 19.23
C THR A 468 -17.18 -33.16 18.58
N SER A 469 -16.68 -34.30 19.06
CA SER A 469 -17.11 -35.63 18.64
C SER A 469 -18.56 -35.95 19.04
N ALA A 470 -19.17 -36.93 18.37
CA ALA A 470 -20.53 -37.35 18.65
C ALA A 470 -20.74 -37.86 20.08
N VAL A 471 -21.80 -37.38 20.74
CA VAL A 471 -22.20 -37.77 22.09
C VAL A 471 -23.44 -38.67 22.05
N ASN A 472 -23.42 -39.76 22.83
CA ASN A 472 -24.44 -40.82 22.79
C ASN A 472 -25.47 -40.75 23.93
N LYS A 473 -25.17 -40.06 25.04
CA LYS A 473 -26.08 -39.89 26.17
C LYS A 473 -26.23 -38.42 26.53
N ARG A 474 -27.40 -38.05 27.03
CA ARG A 474 -27.68 -36.70 27.54
C ARG A 474 -26.74 -36.30 28.69
N SER A 475 -26.41 -37.25 29.59
CA SER A 475 -25.50 -37.05 30.74
C SER A 475 -24.12 -36.54 30.35
N ASP A 476 -23.62 -36.94 29.19
CA ASP A 476 -22.24 -36.67 28.80
C ASP A 476 -22.10 -35.23 28.30
N VAL A 477 -23.21 -34.60 27.88
CA VAL A 477 -23.29 -33.18 27.50
C VAL A 477 -23.05 -32.27 28.70
N ASP A 478 -23.48 -32.67 29.90
CA ASP A 478 -23.30 -31.89 31.14
C ASP A 478 -21.87 -31.98 31.71
N THR A 479 -20.96 -32.73 31.07
CA THR A 479 -19.57 -32.92 31.51
C THR A 479 -18.56 -32.00 30.84
N PHE A 480 -18.97 -31.26 29.80
CA PHE A 480 -18.09 -30.29 29.14
C PHE A 480 -17.85 -29.08 30.03
N LEU A 481 -16.59 -28.65 30.08
CA LEU A 481 -16.12 -27.57 30.95
C LEU A 481 -15.25 -26.63 30.13
N CYS A 482 -15.49 -25.31 30.23
CA CYS A 482 -14.62 -24.31 29.62
C CYS A 482 -13.95 -23.46 30.71
N HIS A 483 -12.66 -23.21 30.55
CA HIS A 483 -11.89 -22.24 31.31
C HIS A 483 -11.53 -21.06 30.41
N ALA A 484 -11.57 -19.85 30.98
CA ALA A 484 -11.01 -18.65 30.36
C ALA A 484 -9.87 -18.09 31.22
N ARG A 485 -8.80 -17.63 30.58
CA ARG A 485 -7.67 -16.96 31.22
C ARG A 485 -7.13 -15.85 30.32
N ASN A 486 -6.98 -14.64 30.84
CA ASN A 486 -6.31 -13.54 30.14
C ASN A 486 -5.14 -12.91 30.93
N SER A 487 -4.88 -13.38 32.15
CA SER A 487 -3.72 -13.00 32.97
C SER A 487 -2.90 -14.24 33.34
N PRO A 488 -1.55 -14.22 33.29
CA PRO A 488 -0.72 -15.31 33.77
C PRO A 488 -0.82 -15.56 35.28
N GLN A 489 -1.07 -14.50 36.05
CA GLN A 489 -1.17 -14.53 37.52
C GLN A 489 -2.63 -14.53 38.02
N GLY A 490 -3.59 -14.24 37.14
CA GLY A 490 -5.02 -14.23 37.47
C GLY A 490 -5.57 -15.62 37.80
N THR A 491 -6.54 -15.66 38.71
CA THR A 491 -7.32 -16.87 39.00
C THR A 491 -7.98 -17.37 37.72
N THR A 492 -7.84 -18.67 37.44
CA THR A 492 -8.48 -19.28 36.27
C THR A 492 -9.97 -19.36 36.52
N VAL A 493 -10.75 -18.62 35.73
CA VAL A 493 -12.19 -18.52 35.96
C VAL A 493 -12.87 -19.68 35.25
N THR A 494 -13.51 -20.53 36.04
CA THR A 494 -14.11 -21.80 35.62
C THR A 494 -15.63 -21.71 35.67
N GLU A 495 -16.31 -22.09 34.58
CA GLU A 495 -17.76 -22.34 34.58
C GLU A 495 -18.04 -23.84 34.48
N THR A 496 -18.46 -24.46 35.59
CA THR A 496 -18.89 -25.87 35.61
C THR A 496 -20.27 -26.05 34.96
N GLY A 497 -20.32 -26.16 33.63
CA GLY A 497 -21.33 -26.86 32.80
C GLY A 497 -22.83 -26.51 32.95
N GLN A 498 -23.24 -25.64 33.88
CA GLN A 498 -24.60 -25.64 34.42
C GLN A 498 -25.64 -24.87 33.58
N LEU A 499 -25.22 -24.32 32.42
CA LEU A 499 -26.03 -23.43 31.59
C LEU A 499 -26.18 -23.83 30.11
N LEU A 500 -25.88 -25.09 29.75
CA LEU A 500 -26.42 -25.71 28.53
C LEU A 500 -27.96 -25.92 28.55
N ARG A 501 -28.67 -25.35 29.54
CA ARG A 501 -30.14 -25.37 29.69
C ARG A 501 -30.91 -24.81 28.49
N SER A 502 -30.30 -23.94 27.70
CA SER A 502 -30.87 -23.38 26.46
C SER A 502 -30.70 -24.27 25.23
N THR A 503 -29.85 -25.32 25.30
CA THR A 503 -29.56 -26.19 24.15
C THR A 503 -30.69 -27.19 23.92
N LYS A 504 -31.25 -27.20 22.71
CA LYS A 504 -32.25 -28.18 22.29
C LYS A 504 -31.60 -29.50 21.92
N ILE A 505 -31.62 -30.47 22.84
CA ILE A 505 -31.11 -31.82 22.59
C ILE A 505 -32.18 -32.65 21.88
N ILE A 506 -31.79 -33.26 20.74
CA ILE A 506 -32.62 -34.14 19.92
C ILE A 506 -32.00 -35.54 19.92
N GLU A 507 -32.74 -36.50 20.47
CA GLU A 507 -32.45 -37.92 20.34
C GLU A 507 -33.03 -38.45 19.01
N PRO A 508 -32.24 -39.15 18.17
CA PRO A 508 -32.74 -39.82 16.97
C PRO A 508 -33.79 -40.89 17.29
N VAL A 509 -34.69 -41.14 16.33
CA VAL A 509 -35.64 -42.27 16.44
C VAL A 509 -34.91 -43.61 16.48
N SER A 510 -35.34 -44.50 17.37
CA SER A 510 -34.93 -45.91 17.36
C SER A 510 -35.69 -46.69 16.28
N LYS A 511 -35.10 -47.78 15.79
CA LYS A 511 -35.75 -48.75 14.89
C LYS A 511 -37.19 -49.10 15.32
N PRO A 512 -38.22 -48.84 14.50
CA PRO A 512 -39.60 -49.07 14.87
C PRO A 512 -40.03 -50.54 14.86
N VAL A 513 -40.98 -50.84 15.72
CA VAL A 513 -41.65 -52.14 15.83
C VAL A 513 -43.08 -51.99 15.31
N LEU A 514 -43.43 -52.81 14.31
CA LEU A 514 -44.76 -52.87 13.73
C LEU A 514 -45.50 -54.13 14.23
N SER A 515 -46.73 -53.95 14.71
CA SER A 515 -47.65 -55.02 15.11
C SER A 515 -49.00 -54.91 14.39
N ILE A 516 -49.74 -56.03 14.35
CA ILE A 516 -51.09 -56.13 13.79
C ILE A 516 -52.08 -56.42 14.92
N LEU A 517 -53.20 -55.71 14.94
CA LEU A 517 -54.31 -55.93 15.86
C LEU A 517 -55.63 -56.16 15.07
N PRO A 518 -56.36 -57.27 15.30
CA PRO A 518 -56.00 -58.40 16.16
C PRO A 518 -54.80 -59.19 15.61
N SER A 519 -53.97 -59.74 16.50
CA SER A 519 -52.72 -60.46 16.14
C SER A 519 -52.94 -61.82 15.45
N MET A 520 -54.17 -62.13 15.05
CA MET A 520 -54.51 -63.33 14.29
C MET A 520 -54.08 -63.12 12.84
N GLY A 521 -52.99 -63.77 12.41
CA GLY A 521 -52.34 -63.52 11.10
C GLY A 521 -53.17 -63.81 9.85
N ASP A 522 -54.43 -64.23 9.99
CA ASP A 522 -55.39 -64.37 8.90
C ASP A 522 -56.69 -63.63 9.27
N VAL A 523 -57.08 -62.66 8.45
CA VAL A 523 -58.21 -61.74 8.67
C VAL A 523 -59.35 -62.10 7.72
N SER A 524 -60.60 -62.16 8.18
CA SER A 524 -61.73 -62.42 7.29
C SER A 524 -62.15 -61.17 6.52
N GLU A 525 -62.53 -61.30 5.25
CA GLU A 525 -63.11 -60.19 4.48
C GLU A 525 -64.25 -59.51 5.26
N GLY A 526 -64.23 -58.18 5.30
CA GLY A 526 -65.20 -57.37 6.05
C GLY A 526 -64.84 -57.09 7.52
N GLN A 527 -63.77 -57.69 8.06
CA GLN A 527 -63.23 -57.29 9.37
C GLN A 527 -62.35 -56.04 9.25
N ASP A 528 -62.15 -55.36 10.38
CA ASP A 528 -61.23 -54.24 10.52
C ASP A 528 -59.89 -54.71 11.08
N VAL A 529 -58.79 -54.13 10.59
CA VAL A 529 -57.41 -54.38 11.05
C VAL A 529 -56.75 -53.07 11.42
N THR A 530 -56.01 -53.04 12.52
CA THR A 530 -55.20 -51.89 12.90
C THR A 530 -53.72 -52.29 12.92
N LEU A 531 -52.93 -51.60 12.11
CA LEU A 531 -51.48 -51.66 12.17
C LEU A 531 -51.00 -50.65 13.22
N VAL A 532 -50.12 -51.04 14.14
CA VAL A 532 -49.56 -50.15 15.17
C VAL A 532 -48.04 -50.12 15.04
N CYS A 533 -47.49 -48.94 14.79
CA CYS A 533 -46.06 -48.72 14.67
C CYS A 533 -45.57 -47.92 15.87
N SER A 534 -44.58 -48.44 16.59
CA SER A 534 -44.05 -47.85 17.83
C SER A 534 -42.52 -47.76 17.81
N VAL A 535 -41.97 -46.74 18.47
CA VAL A 535 -40.52 -46.58 18.69
C VAL A 535 -40.21 -46.54 20.19
N ARG A 536 -39.00 -46.97 20.58
CA ARG A 536 -38.56 -46.99 21.99
C ARG A 536 -37.88 -45.69 22.44
N ARG A 537 -37.22 -44.98 21.51
CA ARG A 537 -36.49 -43.72 21.75
C ARG A 537 -36.68 -42.77 20.58
N GLY A 538 -36.51 -41.48 20.84
CA GLY A 538 -36.60 -40.41 19.84
C GLY A 538 -37.31 -39.17 20.37
N THR A 539 -36.79 -37.99 20.06
CA THR A 539 -37.43 -36.71 20.45
C THR A 539 -38.64 -36.41 19.56
N LEU A 540 -39.75 -36.04 20.20
CA LEU A 540 -41.00 -35.63 19.55
C LEU A 540 -40.88 -34.25 18.86
N PRO A 541 -41.70 -33.93 17.83
CA PRO A 541 -42.71 -34.80 17.22
C PRO A 541 -42.12 -35.85 16.28
N ILE A 542 -42.75 -37.02 16.20
CA ILE A 542 -42.32 -38.14 15.34
C ILE A 542 -43.34 -38.32 14.21
N ILE A 543 -42.81 -38.45 12.99
CA ILE A 543 -43.56 -38.69 11.76
C ILE A 543 -43.50 -40.18 11.45
N PHE A 544 -44.65 -40.82 11.36
CA PHE A 544 -44.85 -42.21 11.02
C PHE A 544 -45.45 -42.31 9.62
N THR A 545 -44.73 -42.91 8.67
CA THR A 545 -45.19 -43.11 7.30
C THR A 545 -45.38 -44.60 7.02
N TRP A 546 -46.56 -44.93 6.50
CA TRP A 546 -47.04 -46.28 6.23
C TRP A 546 -46.83 -46.66 4.77
N TYR A 547 -46.35 -47.87 4.52
CA TYR A 547 -46.07 -48.38 3.18
C TYR A 547 -46.67 -49.78 3.00
N HIS A 548 -47.14 -50.04 1.78
CA HIS A 548 -47.56 -51.36 1.31
C HIS A 548 -46.62 -51.80 0.20
N THR A 549 -46.04 -52.99 0.28
CA THR A 549 -44.97 -53.42 -0.62
C THR A 549 -45.42 -53.58 -2.07
N GLU A 550 -46.72 -53.79 -2.32
CA GLU A 550 -47.30 -53.94 -3.66
C GLU A 550 -47.89 -52.62 -4.20
N THR A 551 -47.61 -51.49 -3.55
CA THR A 551 -48.13 -50.17 -3.94
C THR A 551 -47.00 -49.16 -3.97
N GLU A 552 -46.87 -48.42 -5.08
CA GLU A 552 -45.85 -47.37 -5.19
C GLU A 552 -46.22 -46.16 -4.32
N GLY A 553 -45.30 -45.76 -3.45
CA GLY A 553 -45.44 -44.59 -2.58
C GLY A 553 -45.92 -44.87 -1.15
N ALA A 554 -46.08 -43.80 -0.39
CA ALA A 554 -46.59 -43.85 0.98
C ALA A 554 -48.12 -43.93 0.99
N ILE A 555 -48.69 -44.85 1.77
CA ILE A 555 -50.15 -44.98 1.92
C ILE A 555 -50.69 -43.79 2.74
N LEU A 556 -50.11 -43.56 3.92
CA LEU A 556 -50.48 -42.49 4.85
C LEU A 556 -49.25 -42.03 5.64
N THR A 557 -49.26 -40.75 6.04
CA THR A 557 -48.28 -40.18 6.97
C THR A 557 -49.00 -39.53 8.14
N PHE A 558 -48.65 -39.92 9.36
CA PHE A 558 -49.16 -39.34 10.60
C PHE A 558 -48.05 -38.65 11.38
N LYS A 559 -48.30 -37.45 11.89
CA LYS A 559 -47.40 -36.75 12.79
C LYS A 559 -47.93 -36.81 14.22
N THR A 560 -47.10 -37.31 15.12
CA THR A 560 -47.41 -37.47 16.55
C THR A 560 -46.59 -36.46 17.34
N PHE A 561 -47.23 -35.77 18.28
CA PHE A 561 -46.59 -34.72 19.08
C PHE A 561 -46.31 -35.14 20.53
N GLU A 562 -47.05 -36.13 21.05
CA GLU A 562 -47.00 -36.58 22.45
C GLU A 562 -46.85 -38.11 22.59
N LYS A 563 -46.91 -38.86 21.49
CA LYS A 563 -46.94 -40.33 21.48
C LYS A 563 -45.73 -40.89 20.72
N MET A 564 -45.14 -41.96 21.25
CA MET A 564 -44.08 -42.74 20.60
C MET A 564 -44.62 -43.82 19.64
N GLU A 565 -45.91 -43.76 19.31
CA GLU A 565 -46.59 -44.70 18.44
C GLU A 565 -47.69 -44.03 17.61
N SER A 566 -47.98 -44.63 16.46
CA SER A 566 -49.07 -44.27 15.57
C SER A 566 -49.79 -45.53 15.08
N SER A 567 -51.09 -45.42 14.82
CA SER A 567 -51.92 -46.52 14.31
C SER A 567 -52.57 -46.18 12.97
N TYR A 568 -52.53 -47.12 12.05
CA TYR A 568 -53.25 -47.05 10.78
C TYR A 568 -54.32 -48.14 10.73
N LYS A 569 -55.59 -47.73 10.66
CA LYS A 569 -56.74 -48.64 10.59
C LYS A 569 -57.17 -48.87 9.14
N ILE A 570 -57.19 -50.13 8.74
CA ILE A 570 -57.78 -50.62 7.49
C ILE A 570 -59.17 -51.17 7.84
N SER A 571 -60.22 -50.43 7.47
CA SER A 571 -61.61 -50.84 7.74
C SER A 571 -62.17 -51.66 6.57
N ASN A 572 -63.04 -52.65 6.84
CA ASN A 572 -63.69 -53.49 5.83
C ASN A 572 -62.67 -54.11 4.84
N VAL A 573 -61.76 -54.94 5.37
CA VAL A 573 -60.66 -55.56 4.62
C VAL A 573 -61.17 -56.36 3.41
N ARG A 574 -60.51 -56.16 2.26
CA ARG A 574 -60.76 -56.82 0.96
C ARG A 574 -59.46 -57.44 0.45
N GLY A 575 -59.55 -58.33 -0.55
CA GLY A 575 -58.38 -59.03 -1.12
C GLY A 575 -57.24 -58.14 -1.62
N ASN A 576 -57.49 -56.90 -2.03
CA ASN A 576 -56.46 -55.93 -2.43
C ASN A 576 -55.70 -55.26 -1.27
N HIS A 577 -56.06 -55.58 -0.01
CA HIS A 577 -55.30 -55.21 1.20
C HIS A 577 -54.50 -56.41 1.75
N GLN A 578 -54.43 -57.51 1.00
CA GLN A 578 -53.48 -58.58 1.25
C GLN A 578 -52.10 -58.12 0.79
N GLY A 579 -51.07 -58.44 1.57
CA GLY A 579 -49.69 -58.12 1.22
C GLY A 579 -48.84 -57.78 2.44
N GLN A 580 -47.66 -57.22 2.18
CA GLN A 580 -46.68 -56.86 3.20
C GLN A 580 -46.74 -55.37 3.52
N TYR A 581 -46.80 -55.03 4.80
CA TYR A 581 -46.81 -53.65 5.30
C TYR A 581 -45.57 -53.37 6.13
N TYR A 582 -45.05 -52.14 6.04
CA TYR A 582 -44.00 -51.62 6.94
C TYR A 582 -44.26 -50.14 7.27
N CYS A 583 -43.64 -49.66 8.34
CA CYS A 583 -43.61 -48.25 8.68
C CYS A 583 -42.18 -47.71 8.63
N VAL A 584 -42.05 -46.44 8.26
CA VAL A 584 -40.83 -45.64 8.37
C VAL A 584 -41.09 -44.51 9.37
N CYS A 585 -40.18 -44.32 10.31
CA CYS A 585 -40.25 -43.29 11.33
C CYS A 585 -39.16 -42.24 11.10
N THR A 586 -39.47 -40.97 11.29
CA THR A 586 -38.50 -39.87 11.29
C THR A 586 -38.87 -38.79 12.29
N ASN A 587 -37.88 -38.02 12.73
CA ASN A 587 -38.05 -36.91 13.68
C ASN A 587 -37.08 -35.76 13.33
N PRO A 588 -37.03 -34.68 14.13
CA PRO A 588 -36.15 -33.53 13.87
C PRO A 588 -34.64 -33.83 13.74
N ALA A 589 -34.15 -35.04 14.09
CA ALA A 589 -32.77 -35.46 13.82
C ALA A 589 -32.47 -35.70 12.33
N LYS A 590 -33.51 -35.71 11.48
CA LYS A 590 -33.48 -36.00 10.03
C LYS A 590 -32.97 -37.40 9.66
N GLY A 591 -33.01 -38.35 10.59
CA GLY A 591 -32.80 -39.78 10.31
C GLY A 591 -34.13 -40.48 10.03
N THR A 592 -34.09 -41.54 9.21
CA THR A 592 -35.24 -42.40 8.90
C THR A 592 -34.94 -43.83 9.33
N GLU A 593 -35.89 -44.45 10.02
CA GLU A 593 -35.77 -45.82 10.52
C GLU A 593 -36.94 -46.68 10.04
N LYS A 594 -36.67 -47.89 9.54
CA LYS A 594 -37.66 -48.78 8.92
C LYS A 594 -37.96 -50.01 9.77
N SER A 595 -39.24 -50.36 9.89
CA SER A 595 -39.69 -51.56 10.62
C SER A 595 -39.41 -52.84 9.83
N ALA A 596 -39.48 -53.99 10.51
CA ALA A 596 -39.73 -55.25 9.81
C ALA A 596 -41.09 -55.18 9.07
N THR A 597 -41.24 -55.97 8.00
CA THR A 597 -42.53 -56.14 7.34
C THR A 597 -43.43 -57.09 8.13
N VAL A 598 -44.74 -56.86 8.09
CA VAL A 598 -45.74 -57.81 8.57
C VAL A 598 -46.76 -58.08 7.48
N THR A 599 -47.18 -59.34 7.33
CA THR A 599 -48.06 -59.78 6.24
C THR A 599 -49.50 -59.88 6.71
N ILE A 600 -50.43 -59.24 6.00
CA ILE A 600 -51.88 -59.47 6.16
C ILE A 600 -52.30 -60.53 5.15
N ARG A 601 -52.96 -61.61 5.61
CA ARG A 601 -53.60 -62.62 4.74
C ARG A 601 -55.11 -62.52 4.87
N VAL A 602 -55.83 -62.51 3.74
CA VAL A 602 -57.29 -62.29 3.72
C VAL A 602 -58.02 -63.61 3.44
N LYS A 603 -58.88 -64.03 4.37
CA LYS A 603 -59.76 -65.21 4.25
C LYS A 603 -61.13 -64.81 3.71
N LEU A 604 -61.64 -65.57 2.74
CA LEU A 604 -62.99 -65.41 2.20
C LEU A 604 -64.05 -65.48 3.31
N ALA A 605 -64.95 -64.51 3.36
CA ALA A 605 -65.92 -64.37 4.46
C ALA A 605 -66.85 -65.60 4.60
N GLY A 606 -67.24 -65.93 5.83
CA GLY A 606 -67.98 -67.16 6.16
C GLY A 606 -69.30 -67.34 5.38
N TRP A 607 -70.06 -66.27 5.18
CA TRP A 607 -71.30 -66.28 4.39
C TRP A 607 -71.10 -66.67 2.91
N LYS A 608 -69.99 -66.25 2.26
CA LYS A 608 -69.64 -66.69 0.90
C LYS A 608 -69.38 -68.20 0.84
N LYS A 609 -68.74 -68.76 1.88
CA LYS A 609 -68.56 -70.22 2.02
C LYS A 609 -69.90 -70.94 2.26
N GLY A 610 -70.79 -70.35 3.05
CA GLY A 610 -72.15 -70.84 3.27
C GLY A 610 -72.98 -70.87 1.98
N LEU A 611 -72.87 -69.85 1.13
CA LEU A 611 -73.51 -69.81 -0.19
C LEU A 611 -73.03 -70.94 -1.12
N ILE A 612 -71.72 -71.18 -1.16
CA ILE A 612 -71.15 -72.30 -1.94
C ILE A 612 -71.64 -73.64 -1.39
N ALA A 613 -71.62 -73.84 -0.06
CA ALA A 613 -72.11 -75.06 0.57
C ALA A 613 -73.61 -75.29 0.32
N ALA A 614 -74.44 -74.25 0.43
CA ALA A 614 -75.87 -74.32 0.14
C ALA A 614 -76.16 -74.67 -1.33
N PHE A 615 -75.38 -74.12 -2.27
CA PHE A 615 -75.49 -74.46 -3.69
C PHE A 615 -75.11 -75.94 -3.96
N CYS A 616 -74.04 -76.43 -3.33
CA CYS A 616 -73.69 -77.86 -3.37
C CYS A 616 -74.79 -78.75 -2.78
N ILE A 617 -75.37 -78.37 -1.64
CA ILE A 617 -76.46 -79.12 -0.99
C ILE A 617 -77.73 -79.14 -1.86
N LEU A 618 -78.06 -78.03 -2.53
CA LEU A 618 -79.18 -77.95 -3.48
C LEU A 618 -78.96 -78.83 -4.71
N LEU A 619 -77.74 -78.88 -5.26
CA LEU A 619 -77.40 -79.81 -6.35
C LEU A 619 -77.56 -81.29 -5.93
N ILE A 620 -77.13 -81.63 -4.71
CA ILE A 620 -77.27 -82.98 -4.16
C ILE A 620 -78.76 -83.34 -3.93
N LEU A 621 -79.56 -82.41 -3.40
CA LEU A 621 -81.00 -82.59 -3.22
C LEU A 621 -81.74 -82.75 -4.56
N GLY A 622 -81.34 -81.99 -5.60
CA GLY A 622 -81.86 -82.14 -6.96
C GLY A 622 -81.59 -83.54 -7.52
N LEU A 623 -80.37 -84.05 -7.37
CA LEU A 623 -80.00 -85.43 -7.75
C LEU A 623 -80.84 -86.48 -7.00
N ILE A 624 -81.08 -86.30 -5.71
CA ILE A 624 -81.89 -87.20 -4.89
C ILE A 624 -83.36 -87.22 -5.35
N LEU A 625 -83.94 -86.07 -5.71
CA LEU A 625 -85.31 -85.98 -6.23
C LEU A 625 -85.48 -86.69 -7.58
N VAL A 626 -84.50 -86.56 -8.48
CA VAL A 626 -84.49 -87.30 -9.78
C VAL A 626 -84.42 -88.82 -9.56
N LEU A 627 -83.61 -89.28 -8.61
CA LEU A 627 -83.52 -90.69 -8.22
C LEU A 627 -84.79 -91.21 -7.52
N ALA A 628 -85.54 -90.35 -6.83
CA ALA A 628 -86.82 -90.70 -6.21
C ALA A 628 -87.95 -90.81 -7.24
N PHE A 629 -88.01 -89.90 -8.22
CA PHE A 629 -89.06 -89.88 -9.26
C PHE A 629 -88.99 -91.13 -10.16
N THR A 630 -87.79 -91.48 -10.62
CA THR A 630 -87.53 -92.69 -11.42
C THR A 630 -87.94 -93.97 -10.69
N ARG A 631 -87.63 -94.09 -9.39
CA ARG A 631 -88.03 -95.22 -8.55
C ARG A 631 -89.55 -95.32 -8.29
N ARG A 632 -90.32 -94.23 -8.44
CA ARG A 632 -91.76 -94.21 -8.19
C ARG A 632 -92.57 -94.72 -9.38
N LEU A 633 -92.11 -94.46 -10.61
CA LEU A 633 -92.68 -94.99 -11.85
C LEU A 633 -92.56 -96.53 -11.95
N LEU A 634 -91.47 -97.10 -11.44
CA LEU A 634 -91.17 -98.54 -11.51
C LEU A 634 -92.00 -99.44 -10.56
N ARG A 635 -92.81 -98.88 -9.64
CA ARG A 635 -93.58 -99.68 -8.64
C ARG A 635 -95.04 -99.94 -8.98
N PHE A 636 -95.60 -99.36 -10.06
CA PHE A 636 -97.06 -99.32 -10.24
C PHE A 636 -97.71 -100.48 -11.04
N LYS A 637 -96.96 -101.48 -11.54
CA LYS A 637 -97.54 -102.69 -12.18
C LYS A 637 -96.68 -103.96 -12.03
N ARG A 638 -97.12 -104.94 -11.22
CA ARG A 638 -97.40 -106.33 -11.68
C ARG A 638 -97.90 -107.34 -10.63
N LYS A 639 -98.93 -108.09 -11.07
CA LYS A 639 -99.47 -109.42 -10.69
C LYS A 639 -100.37 -109.86 -11.87
N THR A 640 -100.55 -111.11 -12.31
CA THR A 640 -99.81 -112.39 -12.15
C THR A 640 -100.11 -113.23 -13.41
N GLY A 641 -99.27 -114.22 -13.75
CA GLY A 641 -99.45 -115.17 -14.88
C GLY A 641 -98.56 -114.80 -16.09
N GLU A 642 -97.55 -115.56 -16.53
CA GLU A 642 -97.45 -116.99 -16.97
C GLU A 642 -98.09 -117.27 -18.35
N LEU A 643 -97.48 -117.97 -19.33
CA LEU A 643 -96.23 -118.78 -19.36
C LEU A 643 -95.64 -118.93 -20.80
N SER A 644 -94.33 -119.22 -20.92
CA SER A 644 -93.61 -119.93 -22.03
C SER A 644 -93.10 -119.20 -23.30
N VAL A 645 -91.77 -119.24 -23.55
CA VAL A 645 -91.04 -119.88 -24.70
C VAL A 645 -89.54 -119.42 -24.77
N LYS A 646 -88.61 -120.40 -24.84
CA LYS A 646 -87.19 -120.52 -25.35
C LYS A 646 -86.32 -119.27 -25.76
N SER A 647 -84.96 -119.28 -25.76
CA SER A 647 -83.86 -120.12 -25.19
C SER A 647 -82.44 -119.57 -25.58
N VAL A 648 -81.32 -120.20 -25.14
CA VAL A 648 -79.85 -119.99 -25.44
C VAL A 648 -79.15 -119.02 -24.44
N SER A 649 -78.24 -119.40 -23.50
CA SER A 649 -76.96 -120.20 -23.48
C SER A 649 -75.75 -119.39 -24.00
N THR A 650 -74.64 -119.12 -23.27
CA THR A 650 -73.67 -119.96 -22.50
C THR A 650 -73.25 -119.32 -21.15
N LYS A 651 -72.70 -119.95 -20.08
CA LYS A 651 -71.44 -120.74 -19.84
C LYS A 651 -70.14 -119.97 -20.20
N ALA A 652 -69.02 -120.00 -19.45
CA ALA A 652 -68.61 -120.81 -18.28
C ALA A 652 -67.38 -120.23 -17.50
N GLU A 653 -67.13 -120.71 -16.26
CA GLU A 653 -65.81 -121.12 -15.68
C GLU A 653 -64.63 -120.11 -15.49
N ARG A 654 -63.63 -120.26 -14.58
CA ARG A 654 -63.46 -121.04 -13.32
C ARG A 654 -62.24 -120.53 -12.51
N LEU A 655 -62.21 -120.85 -11.21
CA LEU A 655 -61.06 -121.16 -10.31
C LEU A 655 -59.62 -120.60 -10.53
N SER A 656 -59.15 -119.90 -9.49
CA SER A 656 -57.97 -120.21 -8.62
C SER A 656 -56.51 -119.88 -8.98
N LEU A 657 -55.81 -119.43 -7.91
CA LEU A 657 -54.44 -119.75 -7.45
C LEU A 657 -53.19 -119.02 -8.01
N THR A 658 -52.51 -118.27 -7.12
CA THR A 658 -51.02 -118.22 -6.91
C THR A 658 -50.13 -117.71 -8.07
N GLN A 659 -48.82 -117.39 -7.95
CA GLN A 659 -47.82 -117.30 -6.85
C GLN A 659 -46.80 -116.20 -7.25
N ALA A 660 -46.03 -115.71 -6.27
CA ALA A 660 -44.64 -115.21 -6.36
C ALA A 660 -44.34 -113.90 -7.12
N GLU A 661 -43.45 -112.99 -6.68
CA GLU A 661 -42.13 -113.01 -5.99
C GLU A 661 -40.91 -112.94 -6.93
N VAL A 662 -39.88 -112.21 -6.44
CA VAL A 662 -38.44 -112.40 -6.67
C VAL A 662 -37.77 -111.71 -7.91
N ASN A 663 -36.96 -110.68 -7.57
CA ASN A 663 -35.65 -110.30 -8.17
C ASN A 663 -35.58 -109.60 -9.55
N MET A 664 -34.57 -108.76 -9.88
CA MET A 664 -33.45 -108.20 -9.09
C MET A 664 -32.85 -106.92 -9.74
N ALA A 665 -32.31 -106.04 -8.87
CA ALA A 665 -31.04 -105.31 -8.99
C ALA A 665 -30.71 -104.27 -10.10
N ALA A 666 -29.92 -103.29 -9.63
CA ALA A 666 -28.83 -102.53 -10.30
C ALA A 666 -29.15 -101.19 -11.00
N ASN A 667 -28.72 -100.12 -10.33
CA ASN A 667 -27.96 -98.95 -10.79
C ASN A 667 -28.25 -98.31 -12.17
N VAL A 668 -28.34 -96.98 -12.20
CA VAL A 668 -27.19 -96.09 -12.48
C VAL A 668 -27.62 -94.62 -12.31
N THR A 669 -26.78 -93.81 -11.67
CA THR A 669 -26.90 -92.34 -11.62
C THR A 669 -26.39 -91.72 -12.92
N PRO A 670 -26.96 -90.60 -13.37
CA PRO A 670 -26.11 -89.52 -13.88
C PRO A 670 -26.38 -88.23 -13.10
N GLY A 671 -25.31 -87.63 -12.58
CA GLY A 671 -25.30 -86.18 -12.43
C GLY A 671 -25.15 -85.53 -13.80
N ILE A 672 -25.78 -84.38 -14.02
CA ILE A 672 -25.42 -83.50 -15.15
C ILE A 672 -24.49 -82.41 -14.62
N MET A 673 -23.45 -82.15 -15.42
CA MET A 673 -22.30 -81.31 -15.12
C MET A 673 -22.30 -80.07 -16.01
N GLY A 674 -21.74 -78.97 -15.50
CA GLY A 674 -21.49 -77.73 -16.24
C GLY A 674 -21.82 -76.50 -15.38
N LYS A 675 -20.95 -75.53 -15.06
CA LYS A 675 -19.67 -75.08 -15.67
C LYS A 675 -19.85 -74.85 -17.19
N SER A 676 -19.85 -73.63 -17.70
CA SER A 676 -18.71 -72.70 -17.72
C SER A 676 -19.14 -71.27 -18.20
N VAL A 677 -18.60 -70.17 -17.65
CA VAL A 677 -17.54 -69.27 -18.25
C VAL A 677 -18.04 -68.54 -19.52
N TRP A 678 -18.14 -67.20 -19.63
CA TRP A 678 -17.17 -66.07 -19.43
C TRP A 678 -17.82 -64.90 -18.61
N SER A 679 -17.13 -64.00 -17.87
CA SER A 679 -16.07 -62.99 -18.23
C SER A 679 -16.59 -61.89 -19.18
N GLU A 680 -16.30 -60.59 -19.09
CA GLU A 680 -15.28 -59.78 -18.34
C GLU A 680 -15.75 -58.29 -18.22
N HIS A 681 -15.28 -57.40 -17.32
CA HIS A 681 -14.19 -56.38 -17.46
C HIS A 681 -14.26 -55.50 -18.74
N VAL A 682 -13.88 -54.20 -18.83
CA VAL A 682 -13.27 -53.19 -17.91
C VAL A 682 -13.47 -51.76 -18.50
N SER A 683 -12.98 -50.72 -17.82
CA SER A 683 -12.93 -49.29 -18.23
C SER A 683 -12.19 -48.94 -19.55
N GLY A 684 -12.47 -47.74 -20.07
CA GLY A 684 -11.70 -46.99 -21.10
C GLY A 684 -12.38 -46.97 -22.47
N SER A 685 -12.15 -46.05 -23.41
CA SER A 685 -11.55 -44.70 -23.54
C SER A 685 -11.42 -44.46 -25.07
N GLU A 686 -11.36 -43.20 -25.55
CA GLU A 686 -10.98 -42.79 -26.94
C GLU A 686 -11.98 -43.12 -28.09
N SER A 687 -12.52 -42.11 -28.79
CA SER A 687 -12.07 -41.51 -30.09
C SER A 687 -12.50 -42.32 -31.34
N ASP A 688 -12.91 -41.79 -32.49
CA ASP A 688 -13.12 -40.41 -32.99
C ASP A 688 -14.04 -40.43 -34.26
N ASP A 689 -14.29 -39.24 -34.85
CA ASP A 689 -14.61 -38.98 -36.27
C ASP A 689 -16.06 -39.02 -36.88
N GLN A 690 -16.59 -37.79 -37.03
CA GLN A 690 -16.96 -37.10 -38.30
C GLN A 690 -18.36 -37.18 -39.00
N ASN A 691 -18.84 -35.97 -39.34
CA ASN A 691 -19.78 -35.55 -40.41
C ASN A 691 -21.30 -35.87 -40.26
N SER A 692 -22.27 -34.97 -40.54
CA SER A 692 -22.22 -33.56 -41.00
C SER A 692 -23.56 -32.78 -40.88
N VAL A 693 -23.48 -31.51 -40.42
CA VAL A 693 -24.14 -30.29 -40.98
C VAL A 693 -25.63 -29.90 -40.70
N THR A 694 -25.78 -28.71 -40.10
CA THR A 694 -26.91 -27.72 -39.99
C THR A 694 -28.07 -27.83 -38.97
N SER A 695 -28.03 -26.90 -37.98
CA SER A 695 -29.09 -25.98 -37.47
C SER A 695 -30.44 -26.51 -36.92
N PRO A 696 -31.06 -25.87 -35.88
CA PRO A 696 -31.08 -24.42 -35.63
C PRO A 696 -30.80 -23.94 -34.19
N ASP A 697 -30.87 -22.61 -34.01
CA ASP A 697 -30.40 -21.81 -32.88
C ASP A 697 -31.04 -22.08 -31.50
N LYS A 698 -30.24 -21.91 -30.43
CA LYS A 698 -30.74 -21.51 -29.11
C LYS A 698 -29.66 -20.76 -28.32
N ALA A 699 -30.05 -19.69 -27.63
CA ALA A 699 -29.13 -18.69 -27.09
C ALA A 699 -28.76 -18.87 -25.61
N GLU A 700 -27.52 -18.48 -25.27
CA GLU A 700 -27.15 -17.94 -23.95
C GLU A 700 -27.16 -16.40 -23.99
N PRO A 701 -27.22 -15.74 -22.82
CA PRO A 701 -26.57 -14.44 -22.68
C PRO A 701 -25.63 -14.35 -21.47
N GLN A 702 -24.50 -13.68 -21.67
CA GLN A 702 -23.56 -13.24 -20.64
C GLN A 702 -23.67 -11.72 -20.40
N TYR A 703 -23.42 -11.31 -19.15
CA TYR A 703 -23.05 -9.98 -18.65
C TYR A 703 -23.77 -8.70 -19.12
N THR A 704 -24.30 -7.93 -18.15
CA THR A 704 -24.13 -6.46 -18.17
C THR A 704 -24.01 -5.91 -16.75
N GLU A 705 -23.06 -4.99 -16.56
CA GLU A 705 -22.79 -4.24 -15.34
C GLU A 705 -23.68 -2.98 -15.30
N VAL A 706 -24.23 -2.58 -14.13
CA VAL A 706 -25.12 -1.40 -14.04
C VAL A 706 -24.71 -0.47 -12.90
N GLN A 707 -24.63 0.82 -13.23
CA GLN A 707 -24.16 1.91 -12.38
C GLN A 707 -25.12 2.30 -11.24
N ILE A 708 -24.55 2.85 -10.17
CA ILE A 708 -25.28 3.58 -9.13
C ILE A 708 -25.29 5.07 -9.47
N ARG A 709 -26.46 5.72 -9.45
CA ARG A 709 -26.57 7.16 -9.12
C ARG A 709 -27.96 7.58 -8.60
N GLN A 710 -27.93 8.10 -7.37
CA GLN A 710 -28.73 9.17 -6.76
C GLN A 710 -30.28 9.12 -6.76
N ALA A 711 -30.83 9.35 -5.56
CA ALA A 711 -32.16 9.90 -5.32
C ALA A 711 -32.08 11.11 -4.37
N ASP A 712 -33.03 12.03 -4.52
CA ASP A 712 -33.06 13.42 -4.00
C ASP A 712 -33.43 13.55 -2.50
N PRO A 713 -32.73 14.35 -1.67
CA PRO A 713 -33.00 14.49 -0.25
C PRO A 713 -34.02 15.59 0.10
N ASN A 714 -35.33 15.27 0.11
CA ASN A 714 -36.34 16.15 0.75
C ASN A 714 -37.63 15.43 1.20
N LYS A 715 -37.57 14.64 2.29
CA LYS A 715 -38.73 14.42 3.18
C LYS A 715 -38.35 13.78 4.52
N ALA A 716 -38.72 14.42 5.62
CA ALA A 716 -38.74 13.82 6.96
C ALA A 716 -40.08 13.11 7.21
N LEU A 717 -40.11 12.06 8.07
CA LEU A 717 -40.99 11.99 9.25
C LEU A 717 -40.73 10.74 10.16
N VAL A 718 -41.09 10.89 11.44
CA VAL A 718 -41.38 9.87 12.49
C VAL A 718 -40.21 9.08 13.11
N LYS A 719 -39.96 9.35 14.40
CA LYS A 719 -39.53 8.36 15.40
C LYS A 719 -40.68 8.03 16.37
N LYS A 720 -40.87 6.73 16.63
CA LYS A 720 -41.33 6.12 17.89
C LYS A 720 -40.34 4.96 18.15
N GLY A 721 -39.89 4.62 19.35
CA GLY A 721 -40.20 5.13 20.68
C GLY A 721 -40.26 3.95 21.65
N THR A 722 -39.29 3.84 22.56
CA THR A 722 -39.30 2.88 23.68
C THR A 722 -38.36 3.37 24.78
N ASP A 723 -38.88 3.46 26.00
CA ASP A 723 -38.22 4.07 27.15
C ASP A 723 -37.49 3.08 28.07
N THR A 724 -36.74 3.69 28.99
CA THR A 724 -36.31 3.26 30.35
C THR A 724 -34.87 2.76 30.49
N VAL A 725 -34.11 3.13 31.52
CA VAL A 725 -34.15 4.25 32.50
C VAL A 725 -32.70 4.47 32.95
N TYR A 726 -32.27 5.72 33.15
CA TYR A 726 -31.05 6.06 33.89
C TYR A 726 -31.40 7.08 34.98
N SER A 727 -30.79 6.96 36.15
CA SER A 727 -30.74 8.03 37.14
C SER A 727 -29.32 8.57 37.22
N GLU A 728 -29.11 9.83 36.84
CA GLU A 728 -28.74 10.89 37.80
C GLU A 728 -28.69 12.26 37.10
N VAL A 729 -28.95 13.31 37.88
CA VAL A 729 -29.22 14.66 37.38
C VAL A 729 -28.08 15.61 37.76
N ARG A 730 -27.58 16.38 36.79
CA ARG A 730 -27.05 17.71 37.08
C ARG A 730 -27.25 18.68 35.92
N ASN A 731 -28.07 19.70 36.15
CA ASN A 731 -28.32 20.79 35.22
C ASN A 731 -27.18 21.81 35.24
N SER A 732 -26.86 22.38 34.08
CA SER A 732 -26.45 23.77 33.94
C SER A 732 -27.19 24.42 32.76
N LYS A 733 -27.41 25.74 32.84
CA LYS A 733 -28.22 26.53 31.90
C LYS A 733 -27.35 27.32 30.90
N GLN A 734 -28.03 28.05 30.01
CA GLN A 734 -27.53 28.98 28.98
C GLN A 734 -27.00 28.27 27.72
N GLY A 735 -27.26 28.74 26.50
CA GLY A 735 -28.10 29.87 26.06
C GLY A 735 -27.83 30.16 24.57
N ALA A 736 -28.87 30.38 23.77
CA ALA A 736 -28.79 30.76 22.35
C ALA A 736 -29.31 32.21 22.16
N PRO A 737 -29.19 32.90 21.00
CA PRO A 737 -28.76 32.41 19.67
C PRO A 737 -27.81 33.33 18.81
N VAL A 738 -27.13 32.74 17.80
CA VAL A 738 -27.12 33.01 16.31
C VAL A 738 -27.48 34.44 15.81
N PRO A 739 -26.90 35.07 14.72
CA PRO A 739 -26.41 34.48 13.44
C PRO A 739 -25.14 35.02 12.69
N ALA A 740 -24.67 34.16 11.75
CA ALA A 740 -24.33 34.38 10.31
C ALA A 740 -23.03 35.06 9.77
N ASP A 741 -22.74 34.66 8.51
CA ASP A 741 -21.69 35.03 7.53
C ASP A 741 -20.20 34.80 7.88
N GLY A 742 -19.32 34.41 6.94
CA GLY A 742 -19.51 33.99 5.53
C GLY A 742 -18.21 34.07 4.69
N GLY A 743 -17.86 33.03 3.91
CA GLY A 743 -16.67 32.96 3.01
C GLY A 743 -15.33 32.69 3.75
N SER A 744 -14.56 31.62 3.51
CA SER A 744 -13.89 31.06 2.31
C SER A 744 -12.49 31.65 2.03
N VAL A 745 -11.44 30.81 2.15
CA VAL A 745 -10.10 30.76 1.45
C VAL A 745 -9.40 32.08 1.02
N GLU A 746 -8.06 32.23 1.07
CA GLU A 746 -7.00 31.27 0.71
C GLU A 746 -5.60 31.66 1.29
N TYR A 747 -4.55 30.90 0.94
CA TYR A 747 -3.15 31.06 1.39
C TYR A 747 -2.32 32.04 0.53
N ALA A 748 -1.54 32.92 1.18
CA ALA A 748 -0.16 33.35 0.84
C ALA A 748 0.31 34.31 1.95
N GLN A 749 1.46 34.23 2.63
CA GLN A 749 2.84 33.82 2.32
C GLN A 749 3.75 34.95 1.77
N LEU A 750 4.49 35.53 2.72
CA LEU A 750 5.85 36.12 2.63
C LEU A 750 6.12 37.42 1.83
N ASN A 751 6.70 38.35 2.61
CA ASN A 751 7.91 39.15 2.34
C ASN A 751 7.85 40.52 1.66
N HIS A 752 8.57 41.44 2.34
CA HIS A 752 9.35 42.57 1.81
C HIS A 752 8.52 43.77 1.26
N ASP A 753 8.96 45.02 1.36
CA ASP A 753 10.23 45.54 1.88
C ASP A 753 10.13 47.01 2.37
N ALA A 754 11.20 47.45 3.03
CA ALA A 754 11.73 48.83 3.09
C ALA A 754 10.85 50.02 3.53
N ASP A 755 11.30 50.67 4.61
CA ASP A 755 11.54 52.12 4.79
C ASP A 755 10.60 53.15 4.14
N HIS A 756 10.13 54.10 4.96
CA HIS A 756 10.46 55.52 4.74
C HIS A 756 10.47 56.33 6.05
N HIS A 757 11.39 57.29 6.13
CA HIS A 757 11.48 58.29 7.20
C HIS A 757 10.24 59.20 7.28
N GLY A 758 9.91 59.65 8.48
CA GLY A 758 8.92 60.72 8.73
C GLY A 758 9.01 61.24 10.17
N ASP A 759 9.78 62.31 10.36
CA ASP A 759 10.07 62.95 11.66
C ASP A 759 8.99 64.00 12.04
N HIS A 760 9.03 64.48 13.30
CA HIS A 760 8.16 65.47 13.96
C HIS A 760 6.70 65.02 14.24
N GLY A 761 6.11 65.20 15.43
CA GLY A 761 6.55 65.86 16.67
C GLY A 761 5.70 67.10 17.00
N TYR A 762 5.14 67.18 18.21
CA TYR A 762 4.66 68.37 18.98
C TYR A 762 4.13 67.79 20.32
N HIS A 763 4.78 68.06 21.47
CA HIS A 763 4.36 69.02 22.53
C HIS A 763 2.89 68.88 23.00
N GLY A 764 2.56 68.83 24.29
CA GLY A 764 3.33 68.84 25.55
C GLY A 764 2.36 68.36 26.66
N ASP A 765 2.46 68.70 27.94
CA ASP A 765 3.43 69.46 28.73
C ASP A 765 3.10 69.24 30.22
N HIS A 766 4.04 69.51 31.13
CA HIS A 766 3.80 69.75 32.59
C HIS A 766 3.06 68.69 33.47
N SER A 767 3.26 68.57 34.79
CA SER A 767 4.39 68.81 35.72
C SER A 767 3.95 68.41 37.15
N THR A 768 4.86 68.56 38.13
CA THR A 768 4.68 68.49 39.60
C THR A 768 4.51 67.08 40.22
N GLN A 769 5.01 66.81 41.44
CA GLN A 769 5.61 67.68 42.46
C GLN A 769 6.74 66.95 43.24
N ASP A 770 7.78 67.72 43.60
CA ASP A 770 8.72 67.70 44.76
C ASP A 770 8.56 66.60 45.84
N ASP A 771 9.59 66.07 46.53
CA ASP A 771 10.63 66.73 47.37
C ASP A 771 11.69 65.63 47.74
N HIS A 772 13.02 65.87 47.71
CA HIS A 772 13.89 66.42 48.79
C HIS A 772 14.08 65.51 50.04
N ILE A 773 15.26 65.35 50.66
CA ILE A 773 16.64 65.82 50.38
C ILE A 773 17.71 65.06 51.24
N ASP A 774 19.01 65.27 50.95
CA ASP A 774 20.26 65.08 51.74
C ASP A 774 20.70 63.72 52.37
N GLU A 775 21.67 63.06 51.71
CA GLU A 775 23.14 63.11 51.96
C GLU A 775 23.77 63.06 53.40
N ILE A 776 25.08 62.70 53.44
CA ILE A 776 26.10 62.85 54.52
C ILE A 776 26.08 61.75 55.62
N ASP A 777 27.19 61.22 56.16
CA ASP A 777 28.62 61.05 55.79
C ASP A 777 29.29 60.17 56.90
N SER A 778 30.44 59.55 56.62
CA SER A 778 31.47 59.18 57.62
C SER A 778 31.12 57.99 58.58
N ARG A 779 32.06 57.28 59.24
CA ARG A 779 33.53 57.19 59.21
C ARG A 779 34.04 56.01 60.07
N VAL A 780 35.34 55.69 59.96
CA VAL A 780 36.25 55.29 61.07
C VAL A 780 36.19 53.85 61.65
N ASP A 781 37.19 53.08 61.21
CA ASP A 781 38.30 52.48 61.99
C ASP A 781 38.27 51.10 62.70
N ASN A 782 39.45 50.47 62.51
CA ASN A 782 40.30 49.71 63.45
C ASN A 782 40.12 48.18 63.63
N ASN A 783 41.19 47.47 63.21
CA ASN A 783 42.09 46.62 64.02
C ASN A 783 41.44 45.67 65.07
N THR A 784 41.85 44.41 65.22
CA THR A 784 43.22 43.88 65.38
C THR A 784 43.18 42.35 65.19
N VAL A 785 44.06 41.69 64.41
CA VAL A 785 45.32 40.98 64.80
C VAL A 785 45.15 39.80 65.80
N THR A 786 46.04 38.79 65.65
CA THR A 786 46.22 37.49 66.37
C THR A 786 45.51 36.32 65.66
N MET A 787 46.16 35.31 65.05
CA MET A 787 47.29 34.43 65.46
C MET A 787 47.02 33.81 66.85
N GLU A 788 47.12 32.50 67.09
CA GLU A 788 48.19 31.59 66.64
C GLU A 788 47.80 30.12 66.90
N ASN A 789 48.65 29.17 66.46
CA ASN A 789 48.77 27.78 66.94
C ASN A 789 47.66 26.75 66.63
N GLU A 790 47.95 25.44 66.65
CA GLU A 790 49.08 24.64 66.10
C GLU A 790 48.76 23.14 66.33
N ASN A 791 49.48 22.25 65.64
CA ASN A 791 49.59 20.80 65.88
C ASN A 791 48.29 19.94 65.70
N MET A 792 48.19 19.00 64.74
CA MET A 792 49.06 17.85 64.39
C MET A 792 48.99 16.70 65.40
N THR A 793 48.28 15.60 65.06
CA THR A 793 48.86 14.23 65.01
C THR A 793 47.90 13.15 64.47
N GLN A 794 48.45 12.30 63.58
CA GLN A 794 48.33 10.83 63.50
C GLN A 794 46.97 10.09 63.40
N SER A 795 46.75 9.53 62.20
CA SER A 795 46.51 8.10 61.91
C SER A 795 45.73 7.20 62.89
N GLN A 796 44.73 6.50 62.35
CA GLN A 796 44.77 5.02 62.29
C GLN A 796 43.85 4.44 61.19
N THR A 797 44.29 3.33 60.59
CA THR A 797 43.57 2.46 59.65
C THR A 797 42.98 1.24 60.37
N VAL A 798 42.28 0.37 59.60
CA VAL A 798 41.69 -0.94 59.99
C VAL A 798 40.26 -0.78 60.57
N ASP A 799 39.22 -1.49 60.09
CA ASP A 799 39.10 -2.55 59.06
C ASP A 799 38.31 -2.08 57.81
#